data_AF-A0A1Q8S8X9-F1
#
_entry.id   AF-A0A1Q8S8X9-F1
#
_cell.length_a   1.000
_cell.length_b   1.000
_cell.length_c   1.000
_cell.angle_alpha   90.00
_cell.angle_beta   90.00
_cell.angle_gamma   90.00
#
_symmetry.space_group_name_H-M   'P 1'
#
loop_
_entity.id
_entity.type
_entity.pdbx_description
1 polymer ?
#
loop_
_entity_poly.entity_id
_entity_poly.type
_entity_poly.pdbx_seq_one_letter_code
_entity_poly.pdbx_strand_id
1 'polypeptide(L)'
;MHLSRLFIALGGVTAVVAFRDNPLMRRADDDGPETAANKTTIEPKRFIIEFNPGTDASAAASDIADQRGAKIIRVFKSEVFTGAAVETDDGNIDSLQALGPVKEAWQSRKLKLASSIPLASFSQNATAIDYDIHHMTGVNKLHAAGVFGKGAKVAVVDTGILLGGGFGEGFKVAGGYDFVGDGSWPNEGQVKNPDPDPLDQQGHGTHPTLYAYKGFGTVDRTDEDTLIEASLAAYKAGVDIITSSIGGISGFADNAWAVVASRLVDEGVLITMSAGNDGQGGAFAASSGSSGEDVVAVASVEADVLASSSFRGVFNLDGASNETRVAYRAVEDWFPSEVKDWPIVPLNLNASTADEACNPLPISTRDLTGVVALFRRGGCNFDQKQHNLTPFNASHILFYSNEMPLVRPTTEDASSFIAMIDAHVGVAIIETIKAGGNVTADFTERPIFNIVGIKNEENGGVASAFTSIGATNGLLIKPDVAVPGGQILTQLVRWWRICHPERNIHVMPALAMRLITSGEAIRWDDGRLEGNEYDFFAPVAQVGTGLINASKVLQYETTLSFAKFALNDTHHLSRYHTVDITNTGSKPVTYTFEQQEFGGMNTVFTDPDVWGTPKIAWFEEVMAAPQKVTPQVSFPGRSFTIQRGDTKRAQFNFKYPENQNLDPAKLPLYSRKVVIKCSNGETLGVPYLGLAADLHKDIGIITYQSRDKANFTFDLDPQVQDFPNLYTRMQYATRELRWDIFEATWTERDWKYPSDVGQAGFVGSATSWSKASGKAFIDPSVDDPEDLITLPTRDVPRDIVGLYGVELWWFGRLANGTQISPGKYKMRFAALVPFEG
;
A
#
# COMPACT_ATOMS: atom_id res chain seq x y z
N MET A 1 -0.18 38.16 -0.52
CA MET A 1 -1.53 38.08 0.10
C MET A 1 -2.52 37.19 -0.69
N HIS A 2 -2.08 36.36 -1.66
CA HIS A 2 -2.96 35.52 -2.48
C HIS A 2 -2.74 33.99 -2.36
N LEU A 3 -1.77 33.51 -1.57
CA LEU A 3 -1.54 32.06 -1.37
C LEU A 3 -2.35 31.45 -0.20
N SER A 4 -3.03 32.25 0.62
CA SER A 4 -3.64 31.82 1.88
C SER A 4 -5.04 31.20 1.73
N ARG A 5 -5.34 30.52 0.62
CA ARG A 5 -6.70 30.02 0.30
C ARG A 5 -6.82 28.59 -0.25
N LEU A 6 -5.74 27.82 -0.37
CA LEU A 6 -5.80 26.47 -0.95
C LEU A 6 -4.85 25.51 -0.24
N PHE A 7 -5.32 24.79 0.79
CA PHE A 7 -4.52 23.78 1.48
C PHE A 7 -5.33 22.62 2.08
N ILE A 8 -5.08 21.44 1.49
CA ILE A 8 -5.02 20.06 2.04
C ILE A 8 -6.23 19.51 2.81
N ALA A 9 -6.66 18.33 2.35
CA ALA A 9 -7.13 17.26 3.23
C ALA A 9 -6.26 16.01 2.96
N LEU A 10 -5.48 15.60 3.95
CA LEU A 10 -4.73 14.34 4.05
C LEU A 10 -4.27 14.23 5.51
N GLY A 11 -4.69 13.16 6.18
CA GLY A 11 -4.81 13.08 7.64
C GLY A 11 -6.24 12.68 8.00
N GLY A 12 -6.38 11.61 8.79
CA GLY A 12 -7.66 10.89 8.98
C GLY A 12 -8.79 11.76 9.52
N VAL A 13 -10.05 11.32 9.37
CA VAL A 13 -11.20 12.14 9.77
C VAL A 13 -11.88 11.58 11.01
N THR A 14 -12.03 12.45 12.01
CA THR A 14 -12.82 12.26 13.23
C THR A 14 -14.19 12.96 13.09
N ALA A 15 -15.29 12.22 13.25
CA ALA A 15 -16.57 12.68 13.83
C ALA A 15 -17.65 11.56 13.95
N VAL A 16 -18.29 11.49 15.13
CA VAL A 16 -19.28 10.47 15.53
C VAL A 16 -20.73 10.74 15.10
N VAL A 17 -21.44 9.68 14.71
CA VAL A 17 -22.77 9.21 15.19
C VAL A 17 -23.31 8.21 14.15
N ALA A 18 -23.47 6.94 14.54
CA ALA A 18 -23.97 5.89 13.65
C ALA A 18 -25.51 5.91 13.47
N PHE A 19 -25.98 5.63 12.25
CA PHE A 19 -27.26 4.96 12.05
C PHE A 19 -27.06 3.44 12.14
N ARG A 20 -28.16 2.71 12.34
CA ARG A 20 -28.15 1.29 12.71
C ARG A 20 -27.57 0.39 11.60
N ASP A 21 -26.90 -0.68 12.04
CA ASP A 21 -26.69 -1.96 11.35
C ASP A 21 -25.45 -2.19 10.45
N ASN A 22 -24.50 -1.25 10.30
CA ASN A 22 -23.22 -1.52 9.59
C ASN A 22 -21.98 -1.46 10.52
N PRO A 23 -21.02 -2.41 10.40
CA PRO A 23 -19.77 -2.38 11.17
C PRO A 23 -18.80 -1.30 10.66
N LEU A 24 -17.79 -0.95 11.47
CA LEU A 24 -16.62 -0.24 10.96
C LEU A 24 -15.70 -1.24 10.26
N MET A 25 -14.78 -0.77 9.43
CA MET A 25 -13.80 -1.63 8.75
C MET A 25 -12.40 -1.10 9.05
N ARG A 26 -11.44 -2.02 9.24
CA ARG A 26 -10.01 -1.76 8.99
C ARG A 26 -9.57 -2.59 7.80
N ARG A 27 -8.40 -2.28 7.24
CA ARG A 27 -7.75 -3.23 6.32
C ARG A 27 -7.27 -4.45 7.11
N ALA A 28 -7.26 -5.60 6.48
CA ALA A 28 -6.49 -6.72 6.99
C ALA A 28 -5.02 -6.30 7.09
N ASP A 29 -4.39 -6.74 8.16
CA ASP A 29 -2.94 -6.86 8.17
C ASP A 29 -2.66 -8.05 7.23
N ASP A 30 -2.06 -7.79 6.05
CA ASP A 30 -1.83 -8.82 5.01
C ASP A 30 -0.67 -9.74 5.48
N ASP A 31 -0.99 -10.70 6.35
CA ASP A 31 -0.01 -11.51 7.07
C ASP A 31 0.68 -12.61 6.22
N GLY A 32 0.37 -12.74 4.93
CA GLY A 32 0.94 -13.79 4.07
C GLY A 32 1.36 -13.35 2.66
N PRO A 33 2.53 -13.81 2.15
CA PRO A 33 3.05 -13.43 0.84
C PRO A 33 2.14 -13.86 -0.32
N GLU A 34 1.34 -14.92 -0.12
CA GLU A 34 0.37 -15.43 -1.10
C GLU A 34 -0.67 -14.39 -1.54
N THR A 35 -0.91 -13.36 -0.72
CA THR A 35 -1.78 -12.23 -1.08
C THR A 35 -1.15 -11.31 -2.14
N ALA A 36 0.18 -11.21 -2.22
CA ALA A 36 0.88 -10.19 -3.01
C ALA A 36 0.95 -10.53 -4.51
N ALA A 37 1.23 -11.79 -4.87
CA ALA A 37 1.42 -12.18 -6.27
C ALA A 37 0.15 -12.12 -7.13
N ASN A 38 -1.03 -12.27 -6.52
CA ASN A 38 -2.33 -12.25 -7.20
C ASN A 38 -3.01 -10.86 -7.24
N LYS A 39 -2.30 -9.78 -6.86
CA LYS A 39 -2.85 -8.41 -6.85
C LYS A 39 -2.81 -7.69 -8.20
N THR A 40 -1.91 -8.07 -9.11
CA THR A 40 -1.85 -7.51 -10.46
C THR A 40 -1.68 -8.62 -11.48
N THR A 41 -2.72 -8.94 -12.25
CA THR A 41 -2.67 -9.96 -13.30
C THR A 41 -3.00 -9.37 -14.67
N ILE A 42 -2.52 -9.99 -15.75
CA ILE A 42 -2.89 -9.56 -17.11
C ILE A 42 -4.39 -9.83 -17.34
N GLU A 43 -5.10 -8.85 -17.91
CA GLU A 43 -6.41 -9.10 -18.51
C GLU A 43 -6.19 -9.69 -19.91
N PRO A 44 -6.65 -10.93 -20.19
CA PRO A 44 -6.53 -11.55 -21.49
C PRO A 44 -7.19 -10.72 -22.59
N LYS A 45 -6.60 -10.73 -23.80
CA LYS A 45 -7.11 -10.06 -25.01
C LYS A 45 -7.32 -8.53 -24.93
N ARG A 46 -7.12 -7.88 -23.77
CA ARG A 46 -7.48 -6.47 -23.55
C ARG A 46 -6.27 -5.56 -23.45
N PHE A 47 -6.33 -4.47 -24.21
CA PHE A 47 -5.23 -3.53 -24.39
C PHE A 47 -5.71 -2.09 -24.18
N ILE A 48 -4.83 -1.25 -23.69
CA ILE A 48 -4.99 0.21 -23.64
C ILE A 48 -4.06 0.79 -24.71
N ILE A 49 -4.57 1.68 -25.55
CA ILE A 49 -3.79 2.33 -26.61
C ILE A 49 -3.87 3.86 -26.47
N GLU A 50 -2.73 4.53 -26.46
CA GLU A 50 -2.63 5.99 -26.62
C GLU A 50 -2.54 6.32 -28.12
N PHE A 51 -3.26 7.32 -28.58
CA PHE A 51 -3.16 7.80 -29.96
C PHE A 51 -2.16 8.95 -30.11
N ASN A 52 -1.63 9.11 -31.33
CA ASN A 52 -0.78 10.24 -31.67
C ASN A 52 -1.50 11.59 -31.47
N PRO A 53 -0.81 12.66 -31.03
CA PRO A 53 -1.43 13.96 -30.81
C PRO A 53 -2.16 14.50 -32.05
N GLY A 54 -3.42 14.91 -31.87
CA GLY A 54 -4.28 15.42 -32.95
C GLY A 54 -5.10 14.35 -33.69
N THR A 55 -4.95 13.06 -33.37
CA THR A 55 -5.82 11.99 -33.88
C THR A 55 -7.22 12.05 -33.27
N ASP A 56 -8.28 11.89 -34.08
CA ASP A 56 -9.63 11.66 -33.53
C ASP A 56 -9.73 10.23 -32.99
N ALA A 57 -9.72 10.10 -31.66
CA ALA A 57 -9.80 8.83 -30.96
C ALA A 57 -11.03 7.99 -31.31
N SER A 58 -12.17 8.58 -31.71
CA SER A 58 -13.33 7.78 -32.14
C SER A 58 -13.14 7.19 -33.53
N ALA A 59 -12.59 7.96 -34.47
CA ALA A 59 -12.31 7.47 -35.81
C ALA A 59 -11.22 6.39 -35.75
N ALA A 60 -10.10 6.67 -35.07
CA ALA A 60 -9.00 5.71 -34.94
C ALA A 60 -9.41 4.43 -34.21
N ALA A 61 -10.22 4.50 -33.14
CA ALA A 61 -10.73 3.30 -32.48
C ALA A 61 -11.67 2.48 -33.40
N SER A 62 -12.50 3.15 -34.21
CA SER A 62 -13.35 2.48 -35.21
C SER A 62 -12.53 1.82 -36.31
N ASP A 63 -11.52 2.51 -36.85
CA ASP A 63 -10.63 1.97 -37.88
C ASP A 63 -9.87 0.73 -37.37
N ILE A 64 -9.45 0.72 -36.10
CA ILE A 64 -8.81 -0.44 -35.46
C ILE A 64 -9.80 -1.59 -35.27
N ALA A 65 -11.03 -1.29 -34.82
CA ALA A 65 -12.09 -2.28 -34.71
C ALA A 65 -12.40 -2.96 -36.05
N ASP A 66 -12.51 -2.18 -37.12
CA ASP A 66 -12.79 -2.69 -38.47
C ASP A 66 -11.59 -3.46 -39.07
N GLN A 67 -10.34 -3.06 -38.78
CA GLN A 67 -9.12 -3.70 -39.30
C GLN A 67 -8.69 -4.98 -38.57
N ARG A 68 -9.05 -5.12 -37.28
CA ARG A 68 -8.67 -6.25 -36.41
C ARG A 68 -9.85 -7.10 -35.92
N GLY A 69 -11.09 -6.70 -36.23
CA GLY A 69 -12.26 -7.28 -35.55
C GLY A 69 -12.31 -6.96 -34.05
N ALA A 70 -11.55 -5.95 -33.60
CA ALA A 70 -11.41 -5.61 -32.20
C ALA A 70 -12.70 -4.96 -31.65
N LYS A 71 -13.09 -5.35 -30.44
CA LYS A 71 -14.21 -4.78 -29.69
C LYS A 71 -13.73 -3.56 -28.92
N ILE A 72 -14.30 -2.39 -29.21
CA ILE A 72 -14.04 -1.16 -28.46
C ILE A 72 -14.72 -1.25 -27.10
N ILE A 73 -13.93 -1.23 -26.02
CA ILE A 73 -14.43 -1.22 -24.64
C ILE A 73 -14.71 0.22 -24.20
N ARG A 74 -13.75 1.12 -24.45
CA ARG A 74 -13.86 2.55 -24.13
C ARG A 74 -13.06 3.40 -25.11
N VAL A 75 -13.53 4.60 -25.40
CA VAL A 75 -12.73 5.66 -26.05
C VAL A 75 -12.46 6.76 -25.04
N PHE A 76 -11.20 7.07 -24.80
CA PHE A 76 -10.77 8.13 -23.90
C PHE A 76 -10.60 9.44 -24.67
N LYS A 77 -11.30 10.48 -24.23
CA LYS A 77 -11.22 11.84 -24.79
C LYS A 77 -11.01 12.85 -23.68
N SER A 78 -9.73 13.11 -23.38
CA SER A 78 -9.28 14.14 -22.45
C SER A 78 -8.05 14.85 -23.03
N GLU A 79 -7.84 16.09 -22.63
CA GLU A 79 -6.62 16.86 -22.92
C GLU A 79 -5.35 16.15 -22.41
N VAL A 80 -5.51 15.33 -21.36
CA VAL A 80 -4.45 14.57 -20.66
C VAL A 80 -4.16 13.21 -21.31
N PHE A 81 -5.21 12.58 -21.85
CA PHE A 81 -5.14 11.24 -22.43
C PHE A 81 -6.21 11.08 -23.52
N THR A 82 -5.73 10.76 -24.73
CA THR A 82 -6.55 10.52 -25.93
C THR A 82 -6.18 9.14 -26.46
N GLY A 83 -7.13 8.22 -26.44
CA GLY A 83 -6.82 6.79 -26.57
C GLY A 83 -8.07 5.91 -26.59
N ALA A 84 -7.89 4.60 -26.49
CA ALA A 84 -8.97 3.63 -26.34
C ALA A 84 -8.55 2.43 -25.48
N ALA A 85 -9.54 1.76 -24.88
CA ALA A 85 -9.41 0.39 -24.40
C ALA A 85 -10.12 -0.53 -25.40
N VAL A 86 -9.43 -1.59 -25.84
CA VAL A 86 -9.89 -2.53 -26.88
C VAL A 86 -9.67 -3.98 -26.46
N GLU A 87 -10.50 -4.87 -26.96
CA GLU A 87 -10.43 -6.33 -26.77
C GLU A 87 -10.30 -6.99 -28.14
N THR A 88 -9.31 -7.85 -28.35
CA THR A 88 -8.97 -8.39 -29.69
C THR A 88 -8.44 -9.83 -29.61
N ASP A 89 -8.90 -10.70 -30.51
CA ASP A 89 -8.53 -12.13 -30.52
C ASP A 89 -7.21 -12.42 -31.26
N ASP A 90 -6.77 -11.53 -32.15
CA ASP A 90 -5.63 -11.70 -33.06
C ASP A 90 -4.56 -10.59 -32.94
N GLY A 91 -4.65 -9.78 -31.88
CA GLY A 91 -3.75 -8.66 -31.62
C GLY A 91 -2.91 -8.86 -30.36
N ASN A 92 -1.67 -8.39 -30.43
CA ASN A 92 -0.74 -8.25 -29.30
C ASN A 92 -0.13 -6.84 -29.26
N ILE A 93 0.68 -6.55 -28.23
CA ILE A 93 1.35 -5.25 -28.04
C ILE A 93 2.09 -4.81 -29.33
N ASP A 94 2.98 -5.65 -29.88
CA ASP A 94 3.77 -5.34 -31.08
C ASP A 94 2.86 -4.98 -32.29
N SER A 95 1.78 -5.75 -32.52
CA SER A 95 0.89 -5.57 -33.67
C SER A 95 -0.08 -4.36 -33.57
N LEU A 96 -0.35 -3.90 -32.34
CA LEU A 96 -1.11 -2.68 -32.05
C LEU A 96 -0.20 -1.45 -32.08
N GLN A 97 1.00 -1.56 -31.50
CA GLN A 97 2.05 -0.53 -31.52
C GLN A 97 2.49 -0.17 -32.95
N ALA A 98 2.46 -1.13 -33.88
CA ALA A 98 2.79 -0.93 -35.28
C ALA A 98 1.72 -0.16 -36.09
N LEU A 99 0.54 0.12 -35.51
CA LEU A 99 -0.54 0.84 -36.21
C LEU A 99 -0.26 2.34 -36.23
N GLY A 100 -0.28 2.97 -37.42
CA GLY A 100 0.05 4.39 -37.61
C GLY A 100 -0.63 5.42 -36.68
N PRO A 101 -1.90 5.28 -36.23
CA PRO A 101 -2.49 6.22 -35.28
C PRO A 101 -2.06 5.98 -33.82
N VAL A 102 -1.50 4.81 -33.48
CA VAL A 102 -1.09 4.45 -32.12
C VAL A 102 0.28 5.05 -31.80
N LYS A 103 0.39 5.60 -30.60
CA LYS A 103 1.62 6.16 -30.01
C LYS A 103 2.26 5.15 -29.05
N GLU A 104 1.46 4.54 -28.19
CA GLU A 104 1.89 3.52 -27.23
C GLU A 104 0.76 2.51 -26.99
N ALA A 105 1.10 1.24 -26.74
CA ALA A 105 0.17 0.16 -26.45
C ALA A 105 0.58 -0.61 -25.19
N TRP A 106 -0.34 -0.72 -24.24
CA TRP A 106 -0.17 -1.47 -23.00
C TRP A 106 -1.12 -2.66 -22.94
N GLN A 107 -0.66 -3.78 -22.38
CA GLN A 107 -1.56 -4.84 -21.91
C GLN A 107 -2.32 -4.34 -20.68
N SER A 108 -3.65 -4.40 -20.70
CA SER A 108 -4.47 -4.03 -19.55
C SER A 108 -4.28 -5.04 -18.42
N ARG A 109 -4.30 -4.59 -17.16
CA ARG A 109 -4.21 -5.47 -15.99
C ARG A 109 -5.45 -5.41 -15.11
N LYS A 110 -5.75 -6.54 -14.47
CA LYS A 110 -6.66 -6.64 -13.32
C LYS A 110 -5.91 -6.25 -12.06
N LEU A 111 -6.55 -5.47 -11.21
CA LEU A 111 -6.05 -5.05 -9.90
C LEU A 111 -6.96 -5.63 -8.82
N LYS A 112 -6.38 -6.25 -7.79
CA LYS A 112 -7.09 -6.79 -6.63
C LYS A 112 -6.80 -5.94 -5.38
N LEU A 113 -7.83 -5.62 -4.61
CA LEU A 113 -7.67 -4.98 -3.30
C LEU A 113 -7.18 -5.98 -2.25
N ALA A 114 -6.49 -5.45 -1.23
CA ALA A 114 -6.28 -6.16 0.03
C ALA A 114 -7.62 -6.26 0.79
N SER A 115 -7.84 -7.37 1.49
CA SER A 115 -9.11 -7.64 2.18
C SER A 115 -9.41 -6.58 3.25
N SER A 116 -10.64 -6.07 3.30
CA SER A 116 -11.12 -5.34 4.47
C SER A 116 -11.63 -6.32 5.52
N ILE A 117 -11.23 -6.14 6.78
CA ILE A 117 -11.78 -6.88 7.93
C ILE A 117 -12.65 -5.96 8.78
N PRO A 118 -13.78 -6.44 9.30
CA PRO A 118 -14.58 -5.68 10.25
C PRO A 118 -13.76 -5.23 11.46
N LEU A 119 -13.73 -3.92 11.70
CA LEU A 119 -13.53 -3.39 13.04
C LEU A 119 -14.85 -3.55 13.79
N ALA A 120 -14.79 -4.12 14.99
CA ALA A 120 -15.87 -3.96 15.95
C ALA A 120 -16.18 -2.46 16.09
N SER A 121 -17.46 -2.09 15.94
CA SER A 121 -17.84 -0.79 15.42
C SER A 121 -18.05 0.24 16.53
N PHE A 122 -17.23 1.29 16.64
CA PHE A 122 -17.22 2.15 17.83
C PHE A 122 -17.15 3.71 17.59
N SER A 123 -17.58 4.55 18.56
CA SER A 123 -17.90 6.01 18.44
C SER A 123 -18.17 6.86 19.77
N GLN A 124 -17.15 7.37 20.50
CA GLN A 124 -17.11 8.46 21.56
C GLN A 124 -18.11 8.48 22.74
N ASN A 125 -17.75 8.76 24.01
CA ASN A 125 -16.52 9.19 24.74
C ASN A 125 -16.88 9.22 26.27
N ALA A 126 -16.02 9.31 27.30
CA ALA A 126 -14.56 9.38 27.59
C ALA A 126 -14.40 9.10 29.13
N THR A 127 -13.24 8.94 29.80
CA THR A 127 -11.86 9.42 29.60
C THR A 127 -10.76 8.36 29.81
N ALA A 128 -9.96 8.13 28.76
CA ALA A 128 -8.52 7.85 28.85
C ALA A 128 -7.81 8.74 27.81
N ILE A 129 -6.66 8.35 27.25
CA ILE A 129 -5.89 9.16 26.28
C ILE A 129 -6.77 9.52 25.07
N ASP A 130 -6.59 10.73 24.51
CA ASP A 130 -7.24 11.13 23.26
C ASP A 130 -6.75 10.23 22.12
N TYR A 131 -7.67 9.57 21.42
CA TYR A 131 -7.36 8.62 20.36
C TYR A 131 -7.13 9.29 19.00
N ASP A 132 -7.16 10.63 18.94
CA ASP A 132 -6.92 11.39 17.71
C ASP A 132 -5.44 11.34 17.25
N ILE A 133 -5.23 10.76 16.07
CA ILE A 133 -3.92 10.55 15.47
C ILE A 133 -3.32 11.79 14.78
N HIS A 134 -4.06 12.91 14.71
CA HIS A 134 -3.61 14.17 14.06
C HIS A 134 -2.36 14.77 14.71
N HIS A 135 -2.03 14.36 15.92
CA HIS A 135 -0.85 14.85 16.63
C HIS A 135 0.46 14.33 16.02
N MET A 136 0.49 13.10 15.48
CA MET A 136 1.65 12.52 14.77
C MET A 136 2.07 13.38 13.58
N THR A 137 1.11 13.90 12.82
CA THR A 137 1.35 14.67 11.58
C THR A 137 1.26 16.19 11.78
N GLY A 138 0.91 16.65 12.98
CA GLY A 138 0.70 18.06 13.30
C GLY A 138 -0.57 18.67 12.70
N VAL A 139 -1.52 17.87 12.21
CA VAL A 139 -2.84 18.33 11.74
C VAL A 139 -3.66 18.96 12.87
N ASN A 140 -3.47 18.50 14.12
CA ASN A 140 -4.13 19.07 15.30
C ASN A 140 -3.77 20.56 15.50
N LYS A 141 -2.53 20.96 15.19
CA LYS A 141 -2.07 22.36 15.21
C LYS A 141 -2.76 23.20 14.13
N LEU A 142 -3.10 22.60 12.98
CA LEU A 142 -3.83 23.28 11.90
C LEU A 142 -5.30 23.46 12.24
N HIS A 143 -5.93 22.44 12.82
CA HIS A 143 -7.30 22.52 13.36
C HIS A 143 -7.40 23.57 14.47
N ALA A 144 -6.44 23.61 15.41
CA ALA A 144 -6.36 24.66 16.42
C ALA A 144 -6.15 26.08 15.83
N ALA A 145 -5.50 26.18 14.67
CA ALA A 145 -5.35 27.44 13.91
C ALA A 145 -6.56 27.77 13.01
N GLY A 146 -7.63 26.97 13.02
CA GLY A 146 -8.85 27.19 12.24
C GLY A 146 -8.78 26.73 10.78
N VAL A 147 -7.78 25.93 10.41
CA VAL A 147 -7.56 25.43 9.04
C VAL A 147 -8.15 24.03 8.89
N PHE A 148 -9.32 23.92 8.25
CA PHE A 148 -10.11 22.68 8.12
C PHE A 148 -10.35 22.27 6.64
N GLY A 149 -9.43 22.58 5.73
CA GLY A 149 -9.57 22.23 4.29
C GLY A 149 -10.71 22.95 3.54
N LYS A 150 -11.26 24.06 4.10
CA LYS A 150 -12.41 24.77 3.52
C LYS A 150 -12.12 25.28 2.10
N GLY A 151 -12.79 24.69 1.12
CA GLY A 151 -12.77 25.09 -0.29
C GLY A 151 -12.08 24.09 -1.22
N ALA A 152 -11.30 23.16 -0.67
CA ALA A 152 -10.70 22.08 -1.44
C ALA A 152 -11.75 21.04 -1.87
N LYS A 153 -11.61 20.52 -3.09
CA LYS A 153 -12.40 19.41 -3.64
C LYS A 153 -11.52 18.17 -3.72
N VAL A 154 -11.97 17.09 -3.09
CA VAL A 154 -11.24 15.82 -3.00
C VAL A 154 -12.07 14.71 -3.63
N ALA A 155 -11.53 14.08 -4.66
CA ALA A 155 -12.05 12.85 -5.23
C ALA A 155 -11.37 11.64 -4.61
N VAL A 156 -12.17 10.58 -4.42
CA VAL A 156 -11.68 9.25 -4.07
C VAL A 156 -12.08 8.28 -5.17
N VAL A 157 -11.08 7.59 -5.74
CA VAL A 157 -11.24 6.53 -6.74
C VAL A 157 -11.00 5.21 -6.03
N ASP A 158 -12.08 4.49 -5.70
CA ASP A 158 -12.09 3.36 -4.75
C ASP A 158 -13.37 2.49 -4.88
N THR A 159 -13.80 1.74 -3.86
CA THR A 159 -14.99 0.85 -3.91
C THR A 159 -16.34 1.57 -3.82
N GLY A 160 -16.35 2.90 -3.71
CA GLY A 160 -17.55 3.73 -3.55
C GLY A 160 -17.58 4.49 -2.23
N ILE A 161 -18.77 4.92 -1.81
CA ILE A 161 -19.03 5.54 -0.51
C ILE A 161 -20.43 5.18 0.04
N LEU A 162 -20.57 5.06 1.36
CA LEU A 162 -21.88 5.13 2.02
C LEU A 162 -22.32 6.61 2.16
N LEU A 163 -23.36 6.99 1.41
CA LEU A 163 -23.78 8.39 1.19
C LEU A 163 -24.27 9.16 2.44
N GLY A 164 -24.40 8.52 3.60
CA GLY A 164 -24.46 9.18 4.92
C GLY A 164 -25.57 10.22 5.17
N GLY A 165 -26.58 10.29 4.29
CA GLY A 165 -27.63 11.32 4.33
C GLY A 165 -28.05 11.89 2.98
N GLY A 166 -27.27 11.66 1.91
CA GLY A 166 -27.68 11.91 0.52
C GLY A 166 -26.53 12.35 -0.39
N PHE A 167 -26.82 12.55 -1.68
CA PHE A 167 -25.85 12.73 -2.76
C PHE A 167 -26.14 13.94 -3.63
N GLY A 168 -25.08 14.61 -4.11
CA GLY A 168 -25.17 15.73 -5.05
C GLY A 168 -25.14 17.11 -4.38
N GLU A 169 -25.67 18.12 -5.07
CA GLU A 169 -25.54 19.51 -4.62
C GLU A 169 -26.20 19.74 -3.24
N GLY A 170 -25.41 20.27 -2.29
CA GLY A 170 -25.85 20.55 -0.92
C GLY A 170 -25.53 19.46 0.08
N PHE A 171 -25.16 18.25 -0.37
CA PHE A 171 -24.71 17.15 0.49
C PHE A 171 -23.19 17.19 0.73
N LYS A 172 -22.70 16.35 1.66
CA LYS A 172 -21.27 16.20 1.93
C LYS A 172 -20.54 15.55 0.74
N VAL A 173 -21.13 14.51 0.18
CA VAL A 173 -20.74 13.91 -1.10
C VAL A 173 -21.41 14.74 -2.21
N ALA A 174 -20.67 15.70 -2.76
CA ALA A 174 -21.16 16.70 -3.70
C ALA A 174 -21.29 16.18 -5.14
N GLY A 175 -20.67 15.04 -5.45
CA GLY A 175 -20.77 14.37 -6.75
C GLY A 175 -20.01 13.04 -6.76
N GLY A 176 -20.04 12.36 -7.90
CA GLY A 176 -19.49 11.01 -8.04
C GLY A 176 -20.08 10.27 -9.24
N TYR A 177 -19.63 9.04 -9.44
CA TYR A 177 -20.17 8.12 -10.45
C TYR A 177 -19.72 6.68 -10.18
N ASP A 178 -20.53 5.69 -10.55
CA ASP A 178 -20.16 4.27 -10.55
C ASP A 178 -19.83 3.79 -11.97
N PHE A 179 -18.59 3.35 -12.19
CA PHE A 179 -18.12 2.87 -13.49
C PHE A 179 -18.37 1.38 -13.75
N VAL A 180 -18.88 0.63 -12.77
CA VAL A 180 -18.97 -0.84 -12.81
C VAL A 180 -20.33 -1.39 -12.36
N GLY A 181 -21.01 -0.73 -11.44
CA GLY A 181 -22.30 -1.13 -10.88
C GLY A 181 -22.19 -2.19 -9.78
N ASP A 182 -23.33 -2.49 -9.17
CA ASP A 182 -23.51 -3.44 -8.06
C ASP A 182 -23.38 -4.94 -8.42
N GLY A 183 -22.72 -5.25 -9.55
CA GLY A 183 -22.52 -6.61 -10.04
C GLY A 183 -21.32 -7.33 -9.41
N SER A 184 -21.03 -8.54 -9.88
CA SER A 184 -19.81 -9.31 -9.52
C SER A 184 -18.74 -9.30 -10.61
N TRP A 185 -18.83 -8.36 -11.56
CA TRP A 185 -17.75 -8.03 -12.49
C TRP A 185 -16.48 -7.63 -11.70
N PRO A 186 -15.25 -8.06 -12.07
CA PRO A 186 -14.83 -8.70 -13.32
C PRO A 186 -14.84 -10.24 -13.35
N ASN A 187 -15.70 -10.91 -12.58
CA ASN A 187 -15.84 -12.37 -12.72
C ASN A 187 -16.37 -12.76 -14.12
N GLU A 188 -16.03 -13.99 -14.53
CA GLU A 188 -16.35 -14.53 -15.85
C GLU A 188 -17.86 -14.49 -16.17
N GLY A 189 -18.21 -14.09 -17.40
CA GLY A 189 -19.59 -13.92 -17.85
C GLY A 189 -20.34 -12.70 -17.27
N GLN A 190 -19.73 -11.91 -16.38
CA GLN A 190 -20.33 -10.68 -15.85
C GLN A 190 -20.01 -9.47 -16.73
N VAL A 191 -20.89 -8.45 -16.69
CA VAL A 191 -20.70 -7.18 -17.41
C VAL A 191 -20.86 -6.00 -16.45
N LYS A 192 -20.18 -4.89 -16.75
CA LYS A 192 -20.36 -3.62 -16.02
C LYS A 192 -21.78 -3.08 -16.25
N ASN A 193 -22.40 -2.54 -15.22
CA ASN A 193 -23.65 -1.79 -15.28
C ASN A 193 -23.45 -0.41 -14.62
N PRO A 194 -22.75 0.54 -15.28
CA PRO A 194 -22.38 1.82 -14.69
C PRO A 194 -23.59 2.72 -14.45
N ASP A 195 -23.63 3.42 -13.31
CA ASP A 195 -24.76 4.29 -12.95
C ASP A 195 -24.33 5.48 -12.05
N PRO A 196 -25.24 6.43 -11.73
CA PRO A 196 -24.91 7.63 -10.95
C PRO A 196 -24.74 7.44 -9.43
N ASP A 197 -24.97 6.25 -8.86
CA ASP A 197 -24.92 5.98 -7.42
C ASP A 197 -23.63 5.22 -7.02
N PRO A 198 -22.58 5.91 -6.55
CA PRO A 198 -21.32 5.29 -6.16
C PRO A 198 -21.41 4.59 -4.80
N LEU A 199 -22.46 3.80 -4.55
CA LEU A 199 -22.71 3.10 -3.29
C LEU A 199 -21.62 2.07 -3.00
N ASP A 200 -20.96 2.20 -1.83
CA ASP A 200 -19.97 1.22 -1.38
C ASP A 200 -20.65 -0.06 -0.87
N GLN A 201 -20.21 -1.20 -1.40
CA GLN A 201 -20.66 -2.53 -1.00
C GLN A 201 -19.55 -3.35 -0.31
N GLN A 202 -18.32 -2.83 -0.22
CA GLN A 202 -17.16 -3.49 0.40
C GLN A 202 -16.69 -2.78 1.69
N GLY A 203 -17.02 -1.49 1.84
CA GLY A 203 -16.66 -0.66 2.99
C GLY A 203 -15.25 -0.05 2.95
N HIS A 204 -14.48 -0.30 1.88
CA HIS A 204 -13.08 0.15 1.76
C HIS A 204 -12.97 1.61 1.30
N GLY A 205 -13.76 2.02 0.32
CA GLY A 205 -13.83 3.40 -0.17
C GLY A 205 -14.58 4.35 0.77
N THR A 206 -15.38 3.81 1.70
CA THR A 206 -16.17 4.59 2.65
C THR A 206 -15.33 5.28 3.73
N HIS A 207 -14.76 6.40 3.31
CA HIS A 207 -14.29 7.48 4.16
C HIS A 207 -15.16 8.73 3.93
N PRO A 208 -15.10 9.78 4.77
CA PRO A 208 -15.88 11.00 4.57
C PRO A 208 -15.29 11.89 3.45
N THR A 209 -15.56 11.54 2.19
CA THR A 209 -15.05 12.19 0.98
C THR A 209 -15.99 13.30 0.48
N LEU A 210 -15.58 14.02 -0.58
CA LEU A 210 -16.39 15.07 -1.22
C LEU A 210 -16.88 14.64 -2.62
N TYR A 211 -16.07 13.87 -3.35
CA TYR A 211 -16.45 13.24 -4.61
C TYR A 211 -16.05 11.77 -4.58
N ALA A 212 -16.95 10.87 -4.98
CA ALA A 212 -16.72 9.42 -4.92
C ALA A 212 -16.87 8.78 -6.30
N TYR A 213 -15.82 8.14 -6.79
CA TYR A 213 -15.78 7.48 -8.09
C TYR A 213 -15.53 6.00 -7.87
N LYS A 214 -16.57 5.19 -8.05
CA LYS A 214 -16.56 3.76 -7.74
C LYS A 214 -16.00 2.97 -8.93
N GLY A 215 -14.93 2.23 -8.67
CA GLY A 215 -14.24 1.36 -9.64
C GLY A 215 -14.42 -0.14 -9.37
N PHE A 216 -15.12 -0.53 -8.30
CA PHE A 216 -15.34 -1.94 -7.93
C PHE A 216 -16.82 -2.23 -7.70
N GLY A 217 -17.26 -3.43 -8.11
CA GLY A 217 -18.58 -3.94 -7.75
C GLY A 217 -18.56 -4.62 -6.38
N THR A 218 -19.29 -5.73 -6.27
CA THR A 218 -19.33 -6.58 -5.05
C THR A 218 -18.05 -7.39 -4.78
N VAL A 219 -17.08 -7.39 -5.69
CA VAL A 219 -15.86 -8.21 -5.62
C VAL A 219 -14.59 -7.35 -5.55
N ASP A 220 -13.55 -7.91 -4.94
CA ASP A 220 -12.27 -7.27 -4.65
C ASP A 220 -11.38 -6.95 -5.88
N ARG A 221 -11.93 -6.94 -7.10
CA ARG A 221 -11.17 -6.77 -8.36
C ARG A 221 -11.72 -5.67 -9.28
N THR A 222 -10.81 -5.03 -10.01
CA THR A 222 -11.10 -4.04 -11.08
C THR A 222 -10.08 -4.14 -12.21
N ASP A 223 -10.13 -3.25 -13.20
CA ASP A 223 -9.15 -3.12 -14.29
C ASP A 223 -8.55 -1.71 -14.37
N GLU A 224 -7.34 -1.59 -14.92
CA GLU A 224 -6.63 -0.31 -15.05
C GLU A 224 -7.40 0.73 -15.88
N ASP A 225 -8.14 0.30 -16.92
CA ASP A 225 -8.85 1.22 -17.80
C ASP A 225 -10.10 1.85 -17.15
N THR A 226 -10.74 1.18 -16.18
CA THR A 226 -11.74 1.79 -15.28
C THR A 226 -11.12 2.84 -14.38
N LEU A 227 -9.93 2.58 -13.83
CA LEU A 227 -9.27 3.53 -12.92
C LEU A 227 -8.79 4.78 -13.67
N ILE A 228 -8.33 4.61 -14.91
CA ILE A 228 -8.07 5.72 -15.84
C ILE A 228 -9.37 6.50 -16.11
N GLU A 229 -10.48 5.83 -16.43
CA GLU A 229 -11.77 6.50 -16.67
C GLU A 229 -12.23 7.31 -15.43
N ALA A 230 -12.16 6.71 -14.24
CA ALA A 230 -12.54 7.33 -12.98
C ALA A 230 -11.66 8.53 -12.62
N SER A 231 -10.34 8.43 -12.78
CA SER A 231 -9.41 9.55 -12.58
C SER A 231 -9.67 10.71 -13.57
N LEU A 232 -9.94 10.40 -14.84
CA LEU A 232 -10.26 11.41 -15.86
C LEU A 232 -11.63 12.08 -15.59
N ALA A 233 -12.61 11.33 -15.08
CA ALA A 233 -13.91 11.88 -14.68
C ALA A 233 -13.80 12.79 -13.43
N ALA A 234 -12.97 12.41 -12.46
CA ALA A 234 -12.65 13.24 -11.31
C ALA A 234 -11.98 14.57 -11.71
N TYR A 235 -10.98 14.51 -12.60
CA TYR A 235 -10.36 15.69 -13.20
C TYR A 235 -11.38 16.61 -13.88
N LYS A 236 -12.30 16.03 -14.68
CA LYS A 236 -13.36 16.76 -15.39
C LYS A 236 -14.36 17.43 -14.44
N ALA A 237 -14.65 16.85 -13.28
CA ALA A 237 -15.45 17.49 -12.23
C ALA A 237 -14.72 18.66 -11.52
N GLY A 238 -13.42 18.82 -11.80
CA GLY A 238 -12.59 19.90 -11.30
C GLY A 238 -12.33 19.78 -9.82
N VAL A 239 -11.91 18.59 -9.37
CA VAL A 239 -11.31 18.39 -8.06
C VAL A 239 -9.88 18.92 -8.01
N ASP A 240 -9.41 19.25 -6.81
CA ASP A 240 -8.04 19.70 -6.55
C ASP A 240 -7.09 18.55 -6.21
N ILE A 241 -7.66 17.47 -5.64
CA ILE A 241 -6.96 16.28 -5.17
C ILE A 241 -7.71 15.04 -5.66
N ILE A 242 -6.99 14.05 -6.21
CA ILE A 242 -7.48 12.69 -6.42
C ILE A 242 -6.66 11.78 -5.49
N THR A 243 -7.33 10.99 -4.65
CA THR A 243 -6.65 9.94 -3.89
C THR A 243 -7.23 8.56 -4.20
N SER A 244 -6.37 7.55 -4.22
CA SER A 244 -6.74 6.16 -4.44
C SER A 244 -5.95 5.24 -3.52
N SER A 245 -6.61 4.23 -2.97
CA SER A 245 -5.95 3.15 -2.20
C SER A 245 -5.89 1.85 -2.98
N ILE A 246 -5.82 1.93 -4.30
CA ILE A 246 -5.83 0.79 -5.21
C ILE A 246 -4.44 0.56 -5.79
N GLY A 247 -4.07 -0.70 -5.93
CA GLY A 247 -2.94 -1.13 -6.75
C GLY A 247 -2.38 -2.46 -6.24
N GLY A 248 -1.36 -2.95 -6.92
CA GLY A 248 -0.58 -4.12 -6.54
C GLY A 248 0.81 -4.06 -7.16
N ILE A 249 1.68 -5.01 -6.83
CA ILE A 249 3.03 -5.09 -7.40
C ILE A 249 2.97 -4.97 -8.92
N SER A 250 3.71 -4.00 -9.45
CA SER A 250 3.98 -3.84 -10.88
C SER A 250 5.30 -3.10 -11.01
N GLY A 251 5.47 -1.98 -10.30
CA GLY A 251 6.75 -1.32 -10.08
C GLY A 251 7.33 -0.55 -11.27
N PHE A 252 6.56 -0.35 -12.34
CA PHE A 252 6.98 0.42 -13.52
C PHE A 252 6.20 1.75 -13.59
N ALA A 253 6.90 2.87 -13.80
CA ALA A 253 6.33 4.22 -13.73
C ALA A 253 5.56 4.65 -15.00
N ASP A 254 5.73 3.88 -16.07
CA ASP A 254 5.24 4.09 -17.43
C ASP A 254 4.10 3.14 -17.82
N ASN A 255 3.53 2.39 -16.86
CA ASN A 255 2.24 1.73 -17.06
C ASN A 255 1.14 2.78 -17.32
N ALA A 256 0.11 2.41 -18.08
CA ALA A 256 -0.92 3.34 -18.55
C ALA A 256 -1.54 4.20 -17.42
N TRP A 257 -1.84 3.60 -16.26
CA TRP A 257 -2.46 4.32 -15.16
C TRP A 257 -1.49 5.29 -14.47
N ALA A 258 -0.24 4.89 -14.23
CA ALA A 258 0.81 5.75 -13.70
C ALA A 258 1.17 6.93 -14.62
N VAL A 259 1.17 6.71 -15.95
CA VAL A 259 1.36 7.76 -16.95
C VAL A 259 0.23 8.78 -16.92
N VAL A 260 -1.03 8.32 -16.97
CA VAL A 260 -2.19 9.22 -16.87
C VAL A 260 -2.21 9.97 -15.54
N ALA A 261 -1.90 9.28 -14.44
CA ALA A 261 -1.87 9.89 -13.11
C ALA A 261 -0.78 10.97 -12.98
N SER A 262 0.40 10.78 -13.57
CA SER A 262 1.47 11.78 -13.54
C SER A 262 1.10 13.01 -14.38
N ARG A 263 0.56 12.82 -15.59
CA ARG A 263 0.07 13.92 -16.44
C ARG A 263 -1.10 14.70 -15.81
N LEU A 264 -1.90 14.07 -14.96
CA LEU A 264 -2.93 14.77 -14.17
C LEU A 264 -2.33 15.71 -13.11
N VAL A 265 -1.12 15.43 -12.62
CA VAL A 265 -0.36 16.32 -11.72
C VAL A 265 0.17 17.54 -12.48
N ASP A 266 0.62 17.36 -13.72
CA ASP A 266 1.03 18.46 -14.62
C ASP A 266 -0.13 19.44 -14.89
N GLU A 267 -1.35 18.94 -15.09
CA GLU A 267 -2.57 19.76 -15.24
C GLU A 267 -3.07 20.39 -13.93
N GLY A 268 -2.33 20.22 -12.83
CA GLY A 268 -2.60 20.90 -11.57
C GLY A 268 -3.64 20.19 -10.70
N VAL A 269 -3.66 18.86 -10.66
CA VAL A 269 -4.37 18.06 -9.66
C VAL A 269 -3.38 17.25 -8.83
N LEU A 270 -3.36 17.42 -7.51
CA LEU A 270 -2.52 16.55 -6.66
C LEU A 270 -3.07 15.12 -6.70
N ILE A 271 -2.24 14.15 -7.11
CA ILE A 271 -2.60 12.73 -7.02
C ILE A 271 -1.79 12.05 -5.91
N THR A 272 -2.49 11.41 -4.99
CA THR A 272 -1.90 10.60 -3.92
C THR A 272 -2.37 9.16 -4.01
N MET A 273 -1.45 8.20 -3.91
CA MET A 273 -1.78 6.78 -3.92
C MET A 273 -1.07 6.03 -2.81
N SER A 274 -1.67 4.98 -2.26
CA SER A 274 -0.98 4.09 -1.32
C SER A 274 0.23 3.42 -1.98
N ALA A 275 1.34 3.28 -1.25
CA ALA A 275 2.55 2.61 -1.73
C ALA A 275 2.33 1.13 -2.13
N GLY A 276 1.35 0.48 -1.51
CA GLY A 276 1.05 -0.95 -1.58
C GLY A 276 1.19 -1.61 -0.22
N ASN A 277 0.65 -2.84 -0.11
CA ASN A 277 0.63 -3.66 1.11
C ASN A 277 1.51 -4.90 0.98
N ASP A 278 2.53 -4.85 0.11
CA ASP A 278 3.29 -6.02 -0.30
C ASP A 278 4.71 -6.05 0.30
N GLY A 279 4.90 -5.37 1.44
CA GLY A 279 6.17 -5.25 2.16
C GLY A 279 6.80 -6.60 2.53
N GLN A 280 5.97 -7.58 2.89
CA GLN A 280 6.38 -8.98 3.12
C GLN A 280 7.17 -9.58 1.95
N GLY A 281 6.80 -9.21 0.71
CA GLY A 281 7.44 -9.69 -0.50
C GLY A 281 8.86 -9.13 -0.72
N GLY A 282 9.35 -8.23 0.13
CA GLY A 282 10.67 -7.61 0.06
C GLY A 282 10.73 -6.35 -0.81
N ALA A 283 11.96 -5.88 -1.07
CA ALA A 283 12.22 -4.70 -1.89
C ALA A 283 11.73 -4.84 -3.35
N PHE A 284 11.65 -3.73 -4.08
CA PHE A 284 11.12 -3.68 -5.46
C PHE A 284 9.66 -4.16 -5.56
N ALA A 285 8.83 -3.78 -4.59
CA ALA A 285 7.41 -4.09 -4.48
C ALA A 285 6.51 -2.85 -4.72
N ALA A 286 7.00 -1.85 -5.45
CA ALA A 286 6.25 -0.62 -5.72
C ALA A 286 4.95 -0.88 -6.50
N SER A 287 3.86 -0.26 -6.06
CA SER A 287 2.51 -0.49 -6.61
C SER A 287 2.27 0.26 -7.93
N SER A 288 1.50 -0.34 -8.86
CA SER A 288 1.26 0.13 -10.24
C SER A 288 1.01 1.64 -10.39
N GLY A 289 -0.16 2.15 -10.00
CA GLY A 289 -0.49 3.57 -10.15
C GLY A 289 0.42 4.49 -9.32
N SER A 290 0.80 4.05 -8.12
CA SER A 290 1.67 4.80 -7.21
C SER A 290 3.09 5.02 -7.76
N SER A 291 3.52 4.17 -8.71
CA SER A 291 4.86 4.22 -9.32
C SER A 291 5.06 5.42 -10.26
N GLY A 292 3.98 6.11 -10.66
CA GLY A 292 4.05 7.32 -11.49
C GLY A 292 4.96 8.38 -10.91
N GLU A 293 5.72 9.07 -11.77
CA GLU A 293 6.84 9.91 -11.36
C GLU A 293 6.39 11.06 -10.42
N ASP A 294 5.33 11.76 -10.81
CA ASP A 294 4.77 12.93 -10.09
C ASP A 294 3.64 12.58 -9.11
N VAL A 295 3.15 11.34 -9.12
CA VAL A 295 2.21 10.82 -8.12
C VAL A 295 2.91 10.78 -6.76
N VAL A 296 2.23 11.20 -5.68
CA VAL A 296 2.76 11.03 -4.32
C VAL A 296 2.36 9.66 -3.78
N ALA A 297 3.32 8.74 -3.72
CA ALA A 297 3.15 7.43 -3.11
C ALA A 297 3.31 7.51 -1.59
N VAL A 298 2.33 6.99 -0.86
CA VAL A 298 2.19 7.16 0.58
C VAL A 298 2.41 5.83 1.30
N ALA A 299 3.46 5.78 2.13
CA ALA A 299 3.78 4.65 3.01
C ALA A 299 2.94 4.67 4.29
N SER A 300 2.77 3.49 4.90
CA SER A 300 2.09 3.33 6.19
C SER A 300 3.07 3.36 7.37
N VAL A 301 2.68 4.08 8.41
CA VAL A 301 3.30 4.12 9.74
C VAL A 301 2.28 3.58 10.75
N GLU A 302 2.76 2.82 11.73
CA GLU A 302 1.93 2.36 12.85
C GLU A 302 1.53 3.53 13.75
N ALA A 303 0.23 3.62 14.04
CA ALA A 303 -0.30 4.60 14.97
C ALA A 303 0.38 4.47 16.34
N ASP A 304 0.82 5.58 16.93
CA ASP A 304 1.38 5.61 18.29
C ASP A 304 0.31 5.59 19.40
N VAL A 305 -0.95 5.87 19.03
CA VAL A 305 -2.14 5.69 19.86
C VAL A 305 -3.17 4.84 19.11
N LEU A 306 -3.60 3.75 19.73
CA LEU A 306 -4.63 2.84 19.22
C LEU A 306 -5.98 3.16 19.85
N ALA A 307 -7.05 3.13 19.06
CA ALA A 307 -8.41 3.14 19.61
C ALA A 307 -8.71 1.81 20.31
N SER A 308 -9.34 1.86 21.49
CA SER A 308 -9.81 0.68 22.22
C SER A 308 -11.16 0.89 22.88
N SER A 309 -11.91 -0.20 23.03
CA SER A 309 -13.10 -0.29 23.87
C SER A 309 -12.77 0.09 25.31
N SER A 310 -13.72 0.69 26.03
CA SER A 310 -13.59 0.98 27.45
C SER A 310 -14.83 0.59 28.25
N PHE A 311 -14.63 0.31 29.54
CA PHE A 311 -15.69 0.12 30.52
C PHE A 311 -15.66 1.24 31.57
N ARG A 312 -16.77 1.47 32.26
CA ARG A 312 -16.84 2.47 33.34
C ARG A 312 -16.28 1.85 34.62
N GLY A 313 -15.13 2.33 35.07
CA GLY A 313 -14.49 1.92 36.32
C GLY A 313 -14.69 2.97 37.40
N VAL A 314 -15.23 2.59 38.56
CA VAL A 314 -15.46 3.52 39.68
C VAL A 314 -14.55 3.13 40.85
N PHE A 315 -13.63 4.01 41.20
CA PHE A 315 -12.67 3.85 42.28
C PHE A 315 -13.18 4.60 43.52
N ASN A 316 -13.42 3.87 44.62
CA ASN A 316 -13.95 4.43 45.86
C ASN A 316 -12.90 4.29 46.98
N LEU A 317 -12.47 5.40 47.57
CA LEU A 317 -11.49 5.45 48.66
C LEU A 317 -11.79 6.64 49.59
N ASP A 318 -11.72 6.44 50.90
CA ASP A 318 -11.91 7.47 51.94
C ASP A 318 -13.19 8.33 51.80
N GLY A 319 -14.25 7.75 51.22
CA GLY A 319 -15.52 8.45 50.95
C GLY A 319 -15.51 9.35 49.70
N ALA A 320 -14.38 9.45 49.00
CA ALA A 320 -14.31 9.97 47.64
C ALA A 320 -14.62 8.85 46.63
N SER A 321 -15.30 9.22 45.56
CA SER A 321 -15.59 8.34 44.42
C SER A 321 -15.05 9.01 43.16
N ASN A 322 -14.26 8.28 42.37
CA ASN A 322 -13.69 8.76 41.12
C ASN A 322 -14.04 7.80 40.00
N GLU A 323 -14.76 8.29 38.99
CA GLU A 323 -15.12 7.54 37.80
C GLU A 323 -14.06 7.73 36.71
N THR A 324 -13.70 6.66 36.03
CA THR A 324 -12.79 6.69 34.87
C THR A 324 -13.23 5.68 33.81
N ARG A 325 -12.74 5.84 32.57
CA ARG A 325 -12.92 4.83 31.53
C ARG A 325 -11.65 4.01 31.41
N VAL A 326 -11.77 2.72 31.70
CA VAL A 326 -10.65 1.78 31.59
C VAL A 326 -10.66 1.15 30.21
N ALA A 327 -9.62 1.42 29.44
CA ALA A 327 -9.40 0.77 28.15
C ALA A 327 -9.14 -0.73 28.34
N TYR A 328 -9.74 -1.57 27.49
CA TYR A 328 -9.50 -3.01 27.50
C TYR A 328 -9.41 -3.62 26.10
N ARG A 329 -8.73 -4.77 26.01
CA ARG A 329 -8.65 -5.64 24.83
C ARG A 329 -9.25 -7.00 25.19
N ALA A 330 -10.30 -7.46 24.50
CA ALA A 330 -10.97 -8.74 24.76
C ALA A 330 -10.91 -9.67 23.54
N VAL A 331 -11.19 -10.96 23.77
CA VAL A 331 -11.42 -11.97 22.72
C VAL A 331 -12.81 -11.79 22.11
N GLU A 332 -13.81 -11.71 22.99
CA GLU A 332 -15.22 -11.60 22.64
C GLU A 332 -15.78 -10.23 23.09
N ASP A 333 -16.88 -9.79 22.47
CA ASP A 333 -17.58 -8.59 22.92
C ASP A 333 -18.28 -8.86 24.25
N TRP A 334 -17.84 -8.18 25.32
CA TRP A 334 -18.52 -8.21 26.62
C TRP A 334 -19.90 -7.49 26.61
N PHE A 335 -20.37 -7.02 25.45
CA PHE A 335 -21.64 -6.31 25.27
C PHE A 335 -22.60 -7.11 24.36
N PRO A 336 -23.90 -7.23 24.69
CA PRO A 336 -24.59 -6.68 25.86
C PRO A 336 -24.22 -7.39 27.16
N SER A 337 -23.80 -6.62 28.16
CA SER A 337 -23.33 -7.17 29.44
C SER A 337 -24.41 -7.20 30.51
N GLU A 338 -24.32 -8.19 31.40
CA GLU A 338 -24.95 -8.18 32.73
C GLU A 338 -24.08 -7.53 33.81
N VAL A 339 -22.80 -7.27 33.50
CA VAL A 339 -21.81 -6.70 34.43
C VAL A 339 -22.11 -5.22 34.63
N LYS A 340 -22.93 -4.93 35.65
CA LYS A 340 -23.29 -3.58 36.06
C LYS A 340 -22.85 -3.30 37.50
N ASP A 341 -21.90 -2.37 37.65
CA ASP A 341 -21.33 -1.97 38.93
C ASP A 341 -20.79 -3.17 39.75
N TRP A 342 -20.35 -4.25 39.08
CA TRP A 342 -19.78 -5.44 39.73
C TRP A 342 -18.41 -5.10 40.34
N PRO A 343 -18.05 -5.61 41.53
CA PRO A 343 -16.75 -5.37 42.13
C PRO A 343 -15.64 -6.05 41.33
N ILE A 344 -14.53 -5.34 41.13
CA ILE A 344 -13.27 -5.93 40.64
C ILE A 344 -12.53 -6.54 41.84
N VAL A 345 -12.21 -7.82 41.77
CA VAL A 345 -11.65 -8.59 42.90
C VAL A 345 -10.37 -9.31 42.49
N PRO A 346 -9.18 -8.89 42.96
CA PRO A 346 -7.98 -9.71 42.91
C PRO A 346 -8.02 -10.78 44.01
N LEU A 347 -7.43 -11.96 43.77
CA LEU A 347 -7.21 -12.95 44.83
C LEU A 347 -5.91 -12.67 45.62
N ASN A 348 -5.00 -11.87 45.06
CA ASN A 348 -3.74 -11.46 45.67
C ASN A 348 -3.53 -9.93 45.60
N LEU A 349 -3.09 -9.32 46.71
CA LEU A 349 -2.81 -7.88 46.81
C LEU A 349 -1.35 -7.49 46.47
N ASN A 350 -0.57 -8.43 45.93
CA ASN A 350 0.76 -8.17 45.38
C ASN A 350 0.70 -8.04 43.85
N ALA A 351 0.78 -6.81 43.35
CA ALA A 351 0.69 -6.51 41.91
C ALA A 351 1.89 -7.02 41.07
N SER A 352 2.88 -7.66 41.68
CA SER A 352 4.02 -8.29 41.00
C SER A 352 3.91 -9.82 40.88
N THR A 353 2.90 -10.46 41.47
CA THR A 353 2.76 -11.93 41.37
C THR A 353 2.28 -12.35 39.98
N ALA A 354 3.12 -13.05 39.22
CA ALA A 354 2.83 -13.46 37.85
C ALA A 354 2.19 -14.85 37.74
N ASP A 355 2.48 -15.78 38.66
CA ASP A 355 2.09 -17.19 38.64
C ASP A 355 0.72 -17.49 39.28
N GLU A 356 -0.04 -16.44 39.62
CA GLU A 356 -1.39 -16.56 40.15
C GLU A 356 -2.32 -17.29 39.17
N ALA A 357 -3.12 -18.23 39.69
CA ALA A 357 -3.95 -19.16 38.95
C ALA A 357 -3.22 -20.09 37.94
N CYS A 358 -1.88 -20.16 37.94
CA CYS A 358 -1.16 -21.14 37.09
C CYS A 358 -1.21 -22.58 37.62
N ASN A 359 -1.56 -22.76 38.89
CA ASN A 359 -1.82 -24.06 39.51
C ASN A 359 -3.25 -24.08 40.06
N PRO A 360 -3.87 -25.27 40.25
CA PRO A 360 -5.18 -25.40 40.88
C PRO A 360 -5.24 -24.69 42.23
N LEU A 361 -6.21 -23.79 42.39
CA LEU A 361 -6.36 -22.98 43.59
C LEU A 361 -6.93 -23.81 44.75
N PRO A 362 -6.65 -23.48 46.02
CA PRO A 362 -7.22 -24.18 47.17
C PRO A 362 -8.75 -24.19 47.15
N ILE A 363 -9.38 -25.26 47.61
CA ILE A 363 -10.86 -25.37 47.67
C ILE A 363 -11.51 -24.35 48.62
N SER A 364 -10.71 -23.68 49.45
CA SER A 364 -11.11 -22.55 50.30
C SER A 364 -11.03 -21.19 49.61
N THR A 365 -10.68 -21.13 48.32
CA THR A 365 -10.71 -19.92 47.51
C THR A 365 -12.14 -19.39 47.43
N ARG A 366 -12.28 -18.06 47.46
CA ARG A 366 -13.57 -17.37 47.41
C ARG A 366 -14.31 -17.67 46.11
N ASP A 367 -15.64 -17.80 46.20
CA ASP A 367 -16.55 -17.81 45.05
C ASP A 367 -16.54 -16.46 44.29
N LEU A 368 -16.45 -16.54 42.97
CA LEU A 368 -16.30 -15.41 42.05
C LEU A 368 -17.60 -15.12 41.25
N THR A 369 -18.73 -15.68 41.68
CA THR A 369 -20.05 -15.32 41.16
C THR A 369 -20.31 -13.82 41.33
N GLY A 370 -20.66 -13.13 40.24
CA GLY A 370 -21.05 -11.71 40.27
C GLY A 370 -19.91 -10.73 40.56
N VAL A 371 -18.65 -11.11 40.27
CA VAL A 371 -17.48 -10.23 40.36
C VAL A 371 -16.65 -10.30 39.07
N VAL A 372 -15.85 -9.26 38.82
CA VAL A 372 -14.82 -9.28 37.77
C VAL A 372 -13.50 -9.66 38.42
N ALA A 373 -12.97 -10.84 38.12
CA ALA A 373 -11.78 -11.36 38.80
C ALA A 373 -10.48 -10.82 38.15
N LEU A 374 -9.56 -10.25 38.95
CA LEU A 374 -8.38 -9.52 38.46
C LEU A 374 -7.08 -10.32 38.64
N PHE A 375 -6.30 -10.52 37.56
CA PHE A 375 -5.04 -11.30 37.58
C PHE A 375 -3.93 -10.68 36.74
N ARG A 376 -2.66 -10.92 37.12
CA ARG A 376 -1.50 -10.47 36.31
C ARG A 376 -1.23 -11.41 35.14
N ARG A 377 -0.82 -10.84 34.01
CA ARG A 377 -0.16 -11.57 32.90
C ARG A 377 1.19 -12.17 33.34
N GLY A 378 1.48 -13.37 32.85
CA GLY A 378 2.75 -14.09 33.09
C GLY A 378 2.55 -15.42 33.82
N GLY A 379 3.67 -16.11 34.11
CA GLY A 379 3.71 -17.41 34.78
C GLY A 379 3.28 -18.60 33.91
N CYS A 380 2.16 -18.46 33.20
CA CYS A 380 1.56 -19.45 32.30
C CYS A 380 0.69 -18.72 31.24
N ASN A 381 0.12 -19.47 30.29
CA ASN A 381 -0.83 -18.94 29.30
C ASN A 381 -2.19 -18.59 29.94
N PHE A 382 -3.01 -17.82 29.22
CA PHE A 382 -4.31 -17.36 29.70
C PHE A 382 -5.30 -18.52 29.90
N ASP A 383 -5.33 -19.52 29.01
CA ASP A 383 -6.16 -20.73 29.14
C ASP A 383 -5.95 -21.43 30.48
N GLN A 384 -4.69 -21.60 30.90
CA GLN A 384 -4.36 -22.31 32.14
C GLN A 384 -4.86 -21.55 33.38
N LYS A 385 -4.80 -20.21 33.35
CA LYS A 385 -5.37 -19.37 34.42
C LYS A 385 -6.89 -19.47 34.43
N GLN A 386 -7.52 -19.34 33.27
CA GLN A 386 -8.97 -19.43 33.10
C GLN A 386 -9.52 -20.78 33.60
N HIS A 387 -8.92 -21.89 33.16
CA HIS A 387 -9.29 -23.24 33.57
C HIS A 387 -9.19 -23.49 35.09
N ASN A 388 -8.16 -22.94 35.75
CA ASN A 388 -8.00 -23.06 37.19
C ASN A 388 -8.98 -22.17 37.99
N LEU A 389 -9.67 -21.24 37.33
CA LEU A 389 -10.67 -20.35 37.92
C LEU A 389 -12.12 -20.84 37.68
N THR A 390 -12.36 -21.68 36.67
CA THR A 390 -13.67 -22.31 36.39
C THR A 390 -14.32 -22.96 37.61
N PRO A 391 -13.61 -23.70 38.50
CA PRO A 391 -14.21 -24.31 39.70
C PRO A 391 -14.76 -23.31 40.74
N PHE A 392 -14.47 -22.02 40.58
CA PHE A 392 -14.84 -20.94 41.50
C PHE A 392 -15.83 -19.94 40.86
N ASN A 393 -16.52 -20.35 39.79
CA ASN A 393 -17.57 -19.57 39.10
C ASN A 393 -17.10 -18.21 38.53
N ALA A 394 -15.83 -18.10 38.13
CA ALA A 394 -15.30 -16.89 37.50
C ALA A 394 -15.82 -16.71 36.07
N SER A 395 -16.96 -16.04 35.89
CA SER A 395 -17.55 -15.81 34.56
C SER A 395 -16.90 -14.66 33.77
N HIS A 396 -16.26 -13.71 34.45
CA HIS A 396 -15.61 -12.54 33.86
C HIS A 396 -14.23 -12.33 34.48
N ILE A 397 -13.19 -12.41 33.65
CA ILE A 397 -11.78 -12.37 34.09
C ILE A 397 -11.07 -11.21 33.38
N LEU A 398 -10.49 -10.33 34.19
CA LEU A 398 -9.72 -9.18 33.75
C LEU A 398 -8.24 -9.43 34.04
N PHE A 399 -7.46 -9.62 33.00
CA PHE A 399 -6.00 -9.62 33.11
C PHE A 399 -5.50 -8.17 33.14
N TYR A 400 -4.41 -7.88 33.85
CA TYR A 400 -3.61 -6.69 33.59
C TYR A 400 -2.24 -7.09 33.03
N SER A 401 -1.74 -6.31 32.08
CA SER A 401 -0.45 -6.62 31.46
C SER A 401 0.68 -6.51 32.49
N ASN A 402 1.82 -7.05 32.11
CA ASN A 402 3.09 -6.87 32.78
C ASN A 402 3.90 -5.78 32.01
N GLU A 403 5.22 -5.89 32.03
CA GLU A 403 6.14 -5.02 31.28
C GLU A 403 6.07 -5.20 29.74
N MET A 404 5.23 -6.12 29.24
CA MET A 404 5.01 -6.36 27.81
C MET A 404 3.78 -5.60 27.28
N PRO A 405 3.74 -5.26 25.97
CA PRO A 405 2.61 -4.55 25.33
C PRO A 405 1.24 -5.20 25.54
N LEU A 406 0.18 -4.37 25.52
CA LEU A 406 -1.20 -4.80 25.71
C LEU A 406 -1.76 -5.56 24.49
N VAL A 407 -1.67 -6.90 24.52
CA VAL A 407 -2.28 -7.78 23.51
C VAL A 407 -3.79 -8.01 23.76
N ARG A 408 -4.49 -8.56 22.76
CA ARG A 408 -5.71 -9.35 23.05
C ARG A 408 -5.26 -10.66 23.72
N PRO A 409 -5.80 -11.06 24.88
CA PRO A 409 -5.49 -12.37 25.43
C PRO A 409 -6.01 -13.45 24.47
N THR A 410 -5.43 -14.65 24.50
CA THR A 410 -5.82 -15.78 23.64
C THR A 410 -6.41 -16.89 24.49
N THR A 411 -7.54 -17.48 24.07
CA THR A 411 -8.09 -18.68 24.72
C THR A 411 -8.87 -19.56 23.75
N GLU A 412 -8.88 -20.86 23.99
CA GLU A 412 -9.83 -21.83 23.40
C GLU A 412 -11.04 -22.12 24.33
N ASP A 413 -11.01 -21.63 25.58
CA ASP A 413 -12.03 -21.89 26.60
C ASP A 413 -13.14 -20.82 26.60
N ALA A 414 -14.34 -21.22 26.18
CA ALA A 414 -15.56 -20.40 26.15
C ALA A 414 -16.36 -20.40 27.47
N SER A 415 -15.81 -20.93 28.58
CA SER A 415 -16.51 -20.98 29.88
C SER A 415 -16.61 -19.62 30.59
N SER A 416 -15.85 -18.63 30.14
CA SER A 416 -15.78 -17.30 30.77
C SER A 416 -15.26 -16.24 29.81
N PHE A 417 -15.70 -14.99 29.99
CA PHE A 417 -15.25 -13.86 29.19
C PHE A 417 -13.91 -13.34 29.72
N ILE A 418 -12.92 -13.21 28.84
CA ILE A 418 -11.59 -12.69 29.18
C ILE A 418 -11.28 -11.37 28.47
N ALA A 419 -10.65 -10.45 29.21
CA ALA A 419 -10.17 -9.17 28.73
C ALA A 419 -8.83 -8.81 29.38
N MET A 420 -8.06 -7.91 28.78
CA MET A 420 -6.83 -7.37 29.35
C MET A 420 -6.80 -5.84 29.38
N ILE A 421 -6.26 -5.28 30.47
CA ILE A 421 -6.06 -3.85 30.73
C ILE A 421 -4.58 -3.51 30.93
N ASP A 422 -4.26 -2.21 30.90
CA ASP A 422 -2.91 -1.70 31.16
C ASP A 422 -2.36 -2.09 32.55
N ALA A 423 -1.05 -2.31 32.64
CA ALA A 423 -0.36 -2.70 33.86
C ALA A 423 -0.60 -1.70 35.02
N HIS A 424 -0.54 -0.39 34.74
CA HIS A 424 -0.70 0.67 35.73
C HIS A 424 -2.14 0.72 36.26
N VAL A 425 -3.14 0.39 35.44
CA VAL A 425 -4.54 0.33 35.88
C VAL A 425 -4.75 -0.88 36.81
N GLY A 426 -4.16 -2.04 36.48
CA GLY A 426 -4.17 -3.20 37.38
C GLY A 426 -3.52 -2.92 38.74
N VAL A 427 -2.36 -2.26 38.73
CA VAL A 427 -1.67 -1.79 39.95
C VAL A 427 -2.56 -0.83 40.74
N ALA A 428 -3.16 0.19 40.10
CA ALA A 428 -4.01 1.17 40.77
C ALA A 428 -5.27 0.55 41.41
N ILE A 429 -5.86 -0.48 40.78
CA ILE A 429 -6.98 -1.23 41.37
C ILE A 429 -6.51 -1.96 42.64
N ILE A 430 -5.38 -2.66 42.58
CA ILE A 430 -4.82 -3.39 43.73
C ILE A 430 -4.44 -2.41 44.86
N GLU A 431 -3.84 -1.27 44.56
CA GLU A 431 -3.48 -0.24 45.55
C GLU A 431 -4.72 0.36 46.23
N THR A 432 -5.78 0.64 45.46
CA THR A 432 -7.05 1.16 45.99
C THR A 432 -7.70 0.17 46.95
N ILE A 433 -7.75 -1.11 46.60
CA ILE A 433 -8.30 -2.18 47.45
C ILE A 433 -7.43 -2.38 48.70
N LYS A 434 -6.10 -2.35 48.54
CA LYS A 434 -5.13 -2.47 49.64
C LYS A 434 -5.20 -1.30 50.63
N ALA A 435 -5.59 -0.11 50.18
CA ALA A 435 -5.86 1.05 51.02
C ALA A 435 -7.22 0.98 51.77
N GLY A 436 -8.01 -0.07 51.56
CA GLY A 436 -9.33 -0.24 52.18
C GLY A 436 -10.50 0.31 51.34
N GLY A 437 -10.23 0.75 50.12
CA GLY A 437 -11.23 1.14 49.14
C GLY A 437 -11.86 -0.05 48.40
N ASN A 438 -12.66 0.25 47.37
CA ASN A 438 -13.13 -0.74 46.40
C ASN A 438 -13.11 -0.17 44.98
N VAL A 439 -13.15 -1.05 43.97
CA VAL A 439 -13.32 -0.67 42.57
C VAL A 439 -14.44 -1.50 41.96
N THR A 440 -15.30 -0.88 41.16
CA THR A 440 -16.36 -1.55 40.40
C THR A 440 -16.24 -1.32 38.90
N ALA A 441 -16.85 -2.20 38.10
CA ALA A 441 -16.88 -2.14 36.64
C ALA A 441 -18.32 -2.21 36.11
N ASP A 442 -18.61 -1.42 35.07
CA ASP A 442 -19.84 -1.49 34.28
C ASP A 442 -19.51 -1.58 32.78
N PHE A 443 -19.97 -2.68 32.15
CA PHE A 443 -19.88 -3.00 30.73
C PHE A 443 -21.26 -2.98 30.04
N THR A 444 -22.33 -2.59 30.74
CA THR A 444 -23.69 -2.47 30.17
C THR A 444 -23.81 -1.36 29.14
N GLU A 445 -22.89 -0.41 29.16
CA GLU A 445 -22.80 0.61 28.14
C GLU A 445 -22.19 0.03 26.86
N ARG A 446 -22.84 0.30 25.73
CA ARG A 446 -22.32 -0.02 24.41
C ARG A 446 -20.89 0.52 24.26
N PRO A 447 -19.86 -0.32 24.02
CA PRO A 447 -18.48 0.15 23.81
C PRO A 447 -18.36 1.11 22.63
N ILE A 448 -19.34 1.07 21.71
CA ILE A 448 -19.46 2.08 20.65
C ILE A 448 -19.49 3.48 21.24
N PHE A 449 -20.35 3.78 22.19
CA PHE A 449 -20.40 5.15 22.72
C PHE A 449 -19.29 5.47 23.75
N ASN A 450 -18.19 4.68 23.77
CA ASN A 450 -17.14 4.75 24.80
C ASN A 450 -15.75 4.26 24.30
N ILE A 451 -15.24 4.79 23.19
CA ILE A 451 -13.83 4.58 22.80
C ILE A 451 -12.90 5.43 23.68
N VAL A 452 -11.73 4.90 23.99
CA VAL A 452 -10.58 5.69 24.47
C VAL A 452 -9.29 5.28 23.75
N GLY A 453 -8.25 6.12 23.81
CA GLY A 453 -6.92 5.80 23.30
C GLY A 453 -6.08 4.99 24.28
N ILE A 454 -5.30 4.04 23.75
CA ILE A 454 -4.18 3.38 24.44
C ILE A 454 -2.90 3.64 23.65
N LYS A 455 -1.75 3.71 24.32
CA LYS A 455 -0.46 3.81 23.64
C LYS A 455 -0.17 2.52 22.86
N ASN A 456 0.33 2.65 21.64
CA ASN A 456 0.92 1.52 20.92
C ASN A 456 2.34 1.29 21.45
N GLU A 457 2.47 0.38 22.41
CA GLU A 457 3.76 0.03 23.01
C GLU A 457 4.55 -1.02 22.22
N GLU A 458 3.92 -1.65 21.22
CA GLU A 458 4.52 -2.71 20.42
C GLU A 458 5.36 -2.13 19.29
N ASN A 459 4.79 -1.26 18.46
CA ASN A 459 5.43 -0.72 17.26
C ASN A 459 5.02 0.73 16.93
N GLY A 460 4.52 1.49 17.91
CA GLY A 460 4.07 2.88 17.71
C GLY A 460 5.12 3.79 17.04
N GLY A 461 4.73 4.42 15.93
CA GLY A 461 5.55 5.41 15.21
C GLY A 461 6.69 4.83 14.35
N VAL A 462 6.71 3.53 14.08
CA VAL A 462 7.59 2.91 13.06
C VAL A 462 6.82 2.58 11.79
N ALA A 463 7.51 2.20 10.72
CA ALA A 463 6.87 1.80 9.47
C ALA A 463 6.04 0.51 9.66
N SER A 464 4.83 0.46 9.09
CA SER A 464 4.02 -0.76 9.09
C SER A 464 4.72 -1.87 8.32
N ALA A 465 4.77 -3.10 8.88
CA ALA A 465 5.46 -4.23 8.24
C ALA A 465 4.91 -4.56 6.83
N PHE A 466 3.61 -4.37 6.61
CA PHE A 466 2.99 -4.57 5.30
C PHE A 466 3.34 -3.49 4.26
N THR A 467 3.87 -2.32 4.63
CA THR A 467 4.05 -1.21 3.66
C THR A 467 5.02 -1.63 2.55
N SER A 468 4.60 -1.53 1.28
CA SER A 468 5.42 -1.94 0.14
C SER A 468 6.78 -1.25 0.13
N ILE A 469 7.84 -2.04 0.02
CA ILE A 469 9.23 -1.58 -0.02
C ILE A 469 9.63 -1.38 -1.49
N GLY A 470 10.02 -0.16 -1.85
CA GLY A 470 10.59 0.18 -3.14
C GLY A 470 12.03 -0.32 -3.32
N ALA A 471 12.81 0.24 -4.24
CA ALA A 471 12.43 1.27 -5.22
C ALA A 471 11.41 0.76 -6.25
N THR A 472 11.08 1.57 -7.26
CA THR A 472 10.50 1.03 -8.50
C THR A 472 11.50 0.11 -9.21
N ASN A 473 11.06 -0.69 -10.18
CA ASN A 473 11.92 -1.56 -10.98
C ASN A 473 12.95 -0.75 -11.79
N GLY A 474 12.60 0.49 -12.16
CA GLY A 474 13.50 1.48 -12.77
C GLY A 474 14.33 2.30 -11.76
N LEU A 475 14.43 1.86 -10.49
CA LEU A 475 15.15 2.52 -9.39
C LEU A 475 14.72 3.98 -9.06
N LEU A 476 13.57 4.43 -9.55
CA LEU A 476 12.94 5.68 -9.07
C LEU A 476 12.50 5.53 -7.60
N ILE A 477 12.61 6.64 -6.86
CA ILE A 477 12.24 6.71 -5.44
C ILE A 477 10.72 6.58 -5.27
N LYS A 478 10.34 5.48 -4.63
CA LYS A 478 9.03 5.19 -4.05
C LYS A 478 9.22 4.38 -2.76
N PRO A 479 8.36 4.54 -1.74
CA PRO A 479 7.35 5.59 -1.61
C PRO A 479 7.98 6.99 -1.42
N ASP A 480 7.15 8.03 -1.49
CA ASP A 480 7.60 9.43 -1.46
C ASP A 480 7.59 10.01 -0.03
N VAL A 481 6.58 9.67 0.76
CA VAL A 481 6.36 10.15 2.15
C VAL A 481 5.55 9.09 2.94
N ALA A 482 5.54 9.18 4.27
CA ALA A 482 4.79 8.26 5.14
C ALA A 482 3.71 8.98 5.96
N VAL A 483 2.62 8.28 6.28
CA VAL A 483 1.52 8.76 7.15
C VAL A 483 1.06 7.64 8.10
N PRO A 484 0.36 7.96 9.21
CA PRO A 484 -0.27 6.94 10.04
C PRO A 484 -1.32 6.17 9.23
N GLY A 485 -1.13 4.86 9.11
CA GLY A 485 -1.95 3.95 8.28
C GLY A 485 -2.20 2.60 8.95
N GLY A 486 -1.29 2.14 9.81
CA GLY A 486 -1.48 0.96 10.66
C GLY A 486 -2.50 1.23 11.76
N GLN A 487 -3.45 0.31 11.92
CA GLN A 487 -4.45 0.26 13.00
C GLN A 487 -5.32 1.54 13.21
N ILE A 488 -5.55 2.31 12.14
CA ILE A 488 -6.31 3.58 12.19
C ILE A 488 -7.83 3.35 12.33
N LEU A 489 -8.47 4.14 13.20
CA LEU A 489 -9.93 4.23 13.32
C LEU A 489 -10.51 5.23 12.30
N THR A 490 -11.59 4.86 11.60
CA THR A 490 -12.31 5.71 10.64
C THR A 490 -13.83 5.65 10.85
N GLN A 491 -14.60 6.55 10.22
CA GLN A 491 -16.01 6.80 10.56
C GLN A 491 -16.98 7.05 9.40
N LEU A 492 -18.22 6.62 9.64
CA LEU A 492 -19.39 6.80 8.79
C LEU A 492 -20.10 8.15 9.06
N VAL A 493 -19.63 9.17 8.33
CA VAL A 493 -20.25 10.46 7.94
C VAL A 493 -21.22 11.19 8.90
N ARG A 494 -20.89 12.46 9.21
CA ARG A 494 -21.87 13.53 9.48
C ARG A 494 -21.48 14.89 8.87
N TRP A 495 -22.50 15.74 8.70
CA TRP A 495 -22.61 16.90 7.80
C TRP A 495 -21.79 18.15 8.11
N TRP A 496 -21.17 18.77 7.09
CA TRP A 496 -20.98 20.24 6.95
C TRP A 496 -20.88 20.66 5.47
N ARG A 497 -21.24 21.92 5.14
CA ARG A 497 -21.51 22.45 3.78
C ARG A 497 -20.53 23.59 3.40
N ILE A 498 -19.90 23.55 2.22
CA ILE A 498 -18.83 24.50 1.80
C ILE A 498 -18.94 24.88 0.31
N CYS A 499 -18.49 26.09 -0.06
CA CYS A 499 -18.52 26.65 -1.43
C CYS A 499 -17.11 27.07 -1.95
N HIS A 500 -17.05 27.23 -3.28
CA HIS A 500 -15.90 27.48 -4.18
C HIS A 500 -14.89 28.60 -3.84
N PRO A 501 -13.63 28.40 -4.25
CA PRO A 501 -12.89 29.38 -5.07
C PRO A 501 -12.16 28.76 -6.30
N GLU A 502 -11.40 29.58 -7.04
CA GLU A 502 -10.85 29.31 -8.39
C GLU A 502 -9.49 28.55 -8.41
N ARG A 503 -9.23 27.77 -9.47
CA ARG A 503 -7.98 26.99 -9.69
C ARG A 503 -6.75 27.90 -9.89
N ASN A 504 -5.59 27.48 -9.40
CA ASN A 504 -4.27 27.98 -9.82
C ASN A 504 -3.35 26.80 -10.19
N ILE A 505 -3.20 26.54 -11.49
CA ILE A 505 -2.55 25.34 -12.05
C ILE A 505 -1.08 25.20 -11.59
N HIS A 506 -0.35 26.31 -11.44
CA HIS A 506 1.08 26.31 -11.06
C HIS A 506 1.38 25.94 -9.59
N VAL A 507 0.38 25.51 -8.80
CA VAL A 507 0.54 25.31 -7.34
C VAL A 507 0.63 23.82 -6.94
N MET A 508 0.08 22.88 -7.71
CA MET A 508 -0.01 21.48 -7.25
C MET A 508 1.29 20.66 -7.32
N PRO A 509 2.13 20.75 -8.36
CA PRO A 509 3.47 20.15 -8.31
C PRO A 509 4.29 20.69 -7.13
N ALA A 510 4.19 22.00 -6.84
CA ALA A 510 4.81 22.61 -5.67
C ALA A 510 4.20 22.11 -4.33
N LEU A 511 2.93 21.71 -4.32
CA LEU A 511 2.29 21.08 -3.17
C LEU A 511 2.83 19.67 -2.94
N ALA A 512 2.92 18.84 -3.98
CA ALA A 512 3.54 17.50 -3.90
C ALA A 512 4.96 17.59 -3.32
N MET A 513 5.79 18.51 -3.83
CA MET A 513 7.14 18.75 -3.31
C MET A 513 7.14 19.24 -1.85
N ARG A 514 6.16 20.05 -1.42
CA ARG A 514 6.01 20.43 0.01
C ARG A 514 5.65 19.24 0.90
N LEU A 515 4.78 18.33 0.45
CA LEU A 515 4.43 17.11 1.21
C LEU A 515 5.68 16.26 1.46
N ILE A 516 6.41 15.93 0.38
CA ILE A 516 7.67 15.16 0.43
C ILE A 516 8.68 15.86 1.34
N THR A 517 9.00 17.12 1.06
CA THR A 517 10.10 17.81 1.77
C THR A 517 9.83 18.09 3.25
N SER A 518 8.58 17.94 3.72
CA SER A 518 8.22 18.04 5.13
C SER A 518 8.63 16.83 5.98
N GLY A 519 8.83 15.67 5.36
CA GLY A 519 8.91 14.37 6.03
C GLY A 519 9.96 14.28 7.14
N GLU A 520 9.55 13.77 8.29
CA GLU A 520 10.36 13.54 9.49
C GLU A 520 10.81 12.09 9.54
N ALA A 521 12.11 11.86 9.72
CA ALA A 521 12.65 10.51 9.68
C ALA A 521 12.14 9.71 10.89
N ILE A 522 11.64 8.50 10.65
CA ILE A 522 11.12 7.60 11.69
C ILE A 522 12.12 6.47 11.97
N ARG A 523 12.03 5.88 13.16
CA ARG A 523 12.97 4.83 13.60
C ARG A 523 12.89 3.62 12.66
N TRP A 524 14.05 2.98 12.44
CA TRP A 524 14.09 1.64 11.87
C TRP A 524 13.44 0.66 12.85
N ASP A 525 12.70 -0.30 12.33
CA ASP A 525 12.23 -1.48 13.07
C ASP A 525 12.73 -2.73 12.35
N ASP A 526 13.37 -3.65 13.08
CA ASP A 526 13.86 -4.92 12.55
C ASP A 526 12.85 -6.08 12.73
N GLY A 527 11.69 -5.79 13.34
CA GLY A 527 10.66 -6.76 13.68
C GLY A 527 10.84 -7.43 15.05
N ARG A 528 11.92 -7.13 15.78
CA ARG A 528 12.14 -7.62 17.15
C ARG A 528 11.65 -6.62 18.19
N LEU A 529 10.80 -7.09 19.11
CA LEU A 529 10.16 -6.26 20.13
C LEU A 529 11.11 -5.72 21.22
N GLU A 530 12.39 -6.11 21.23
CA GLU A 530 13.39 -5.68 22.23
C GLU A 530 14.74 -5.34 21.59
N GLY A 531 15.39 -4.25 22.05
CA GLY A 531 16.80 -3.95 21.77
C GLY A 531 17.11 -3.06 20.57
N ASN A 532 16.10 -2.58 19.84
CA ASN A 532 16.24 -1.87 18.56
C ASN A 532 16.54 -0.36 18.68
N GLU A 533 17.76 -0.01 19.07
CA GLU A 533 18.29 1.35 18.88
C GLU A 533 19.42 1.38 17.83
N TYR A 534 19.09 1.92 16.65
CA TYR A 534 20.02 2.14 15.55
C TYR A 534 20.42 3.61 15.45
N ASP A 535 21.65 3.90 14.99
CA ASP A 535 22.14 5.26 14.76
C ASP A 535 21.74 5.84 13.37
N PHE A 536 20.72 5.23 12.75
CA PHE A 536 20.11 5.58 11.48
C PHE A 536 18.59 5.35 11.50
N PHE A 537 17.88 6.00 10.58
CA PHE A 537 16.42 5.93 10.44
C PHE A 537 15.97 4.85 9.43
N ALA A 538 14.66 4.55 9.40
CA ALA A 538 14.03 3.68 8.39
C ALA A 538 14.36 4.15 6.96
N PRO A 539 14.53 3.24 5.98
CA PRO A 539 15.08 3.56 4.67
C PRO A 539 14.09 4.31 3.79
N VAL A 540 14.58 5.14 2.85
CA VAL A 540 13.73 5.88 1.91
C VAL A 540 12.90 4.92 1.06
N ALA A 541 13.43 3.75 0.75
CA ALA A 541 12.69 2.69 0.05
C ALA A 541 11.47 2.15 0.83
N GLN A 542 11.37 2.36 2.15
CA GLN A 542 10.21 1.94 2.95
C GLN A 542 9.30 3.13 3.31
N VAL A 543 9.86 4.32 3.60
CA VAL A 543 9.12 5.46 4.18
C VAL A 543 9.25 6.78 3.40
N GLY A 544 9.96 6.78 2.28
CA GLY A 544 10.30 7.99 1.54
C GLY A 544 11.11 8.96 2.41
N THR A 545 10.66 10.20 2.52
CA THR A 545 11.25 11.17 3.46
C THR A 545 10.93 10.90 4.94
N GLY A 546 10.00 9.98 5.23
CA GLY A 546 9.43 9.73 6.55
C GLY A 546 8.07 10.40 6.79
N LEU A 547 7.65 10.47 8.04
CA LEU A 547 6.32 10.90 8.49
C LEU A 547 6.03 12.37 8.13
N ILE A 548 4.92 12.63 7.44
CA ILE A 548 4.53 13.98 7.01
C ILE A 548 4.37 14.95 8.19
N ASN A 549 4.84 16.20 8.03
CA ASN A 549 4.58 17.27 9.00
C ASN A 549 3.77 18.41 8.37
N ALA A 550 2.46 18.38 8.60
CA ALA A 550 1.50 19.33 8.05
C ALA A 550 1.78 20.79 8.45
N SER A 551 2.40 21.03 9.62
CA SER A 551 2.82 22.39 10.00
C SER A 551 3.92 22.92 9.07
N LYS A 552 4.91 22.10 8.69
CA LYS A 552 5.94 22.52 7.70
C LYS A 552 5.33 22.76 6.33
N VAL A 553 4.46 21.85 5.87
CA VAL A 553 3.81 21.95 4.55
C VAL A 553 3.08 23.27 4.40
N LEU A 554 2.43 23.79 5.46
CA LEU A 554 1.68 25.05 5.39
C LEU A 554 2.49 26.29 5.76
N GLN A 555 3.31 26.22 6.82
CA GLN A 555 3.88 27.41 7.47
C GLN A 555 5.25 27.82 6.91
N TYR A 556 5.94 26.93 6.19
CA TYR A 556 7.26 27.26 5.67
C TYR A 556 7.21 28.23 4.47
N GLU A 557 8.09 29.23 4.53
CA GLU A 557 8.36 30.25 3.53
C GLU A 557 9.40 29.78 2.49
N THR A 558 10.25 28.79 2.79
CA THR A 558 11.09 28.13 1.78
C THR A 558 10.30 27.12 0.96
N THR A 559 10.47 27.14 -0.37
CA THR A 559 10.02 26.06 -1.26
C THR A 559 11.18 25.46 -2.04
N LEU A 560 11.07 24.15 -2.34
CA LEU A 560 12.07 23.39 -3.09
C LEU A 560 11.41 22.84 -4.37
N SER A 561 12.14 22.90 -5.48
CA SER A 561 11.80 22.20 -6.72
C SER A 561 12.99 21.35 -7.17
N PHE A 562 12.77 20.06 -7.38
CA PHE A 562 13.79 19.08 -7.79
C PHE A 562 13.14 17.83 -8.36
N ALA A 563 13.81 17.17 -9.30
CA ALA A 563 13.57 15.74 -9.56
C ALA A 563 14.15 14.94 -8.39
N LYS A 564 13.41 13.94 -7.89
CA LYS A 564 13.84 13.08 -6.78
C LYS A 564 15.20 12.45 -7.10
N PHE A 565 16.11 12.40 -6.13
CA PHE A 565 17.50 11.99 -6.36
C PHE A 565 17.64 10.46 -6.45
N ALA A 566 17.01 9.86 -7.46
CA ALA A 566 17.29 8.51 -7.89
C ALA A 566 18.72 8.47 -8.45
N LEU A 567 19.64 7.87 -7.69
CA LEU A 567 21.04 7.73 -8.05
C LEU A 567 21.28 6.58 -9.02
N ASN A 568 20.27 5.72 -9.25
CA ASN A 568 20.37 4.52 -10.08
C ASN A 568 21.36 3.47 -9.51
N ASP A 569 21.76 2.51 -10.34
CA ASP A 569 22.75 1.48 -10.03
C ASP A 569 24.21 1.98 -10.18
N THR A 570 25.20 1.10 -10.00
CA THR A 570 26.62 1.50 -10.06
C THR A 570 27.14 1.74 -11.47
N HIS A 571 26.56 1.09 -12.49
CA HIS A 571 26.95 1.24 -13.89
C HIS A 571 26.35 2.52 -14.50
N HIS A 572 25.09 2.81 -14.20
CA HIS A 572 24.30 3.92 -14.72
C HIS A 572 24.13 5.06 -13.70
N LEU A 573 25.11 5.23 -12.80
CA LEU A 573 25.08 6.16 -11.66
C LEU A 573 24.67 7.59 -12.08
N SER A 574 23.47 7.99 -11.70
CA SER A 574 22.96 9.35 -11.84
C SER A 574 23.64 10.27 -10.83
N ARG A 575 24.76 10.84 -11.28
CA ARG A 575 25.76 11.48 -10.41
C ARG A 575 25.42 12.89 -9.93
N TYR A 576 24.78 13.68 -10.79
CA TYR A 576 24.60 15.12 -10.58
C TYR A 576 23.13 15.46 -10.44
N HIS A 577 22.78 16.08 -9.31
CA HIS A 577 21.41 16.44 -8.98
C HIS A 577 21.31 17.90 -8.54
N THR A 578 20.14 18.52 -8.71
CA THR A 578 19.95 19.93 -8.39
C THR A 578 18.63 20.21 -7.69
N VAL A 579 18.63 21.19 -6.79
CA VAL A 579 17.43 21.71 -6.13
C VAL A 579 17.37 23.21 -6.36
N ASP A 580 16.27 23.70 -6.93
CA ASP A 580 15.97 25.11 -6.97
C ASP A 580 15.27 25.50 -5.66
N ILE A 581 15.99 26.24 -4.82
CA ILE A 581 15.54 26.72 -3.51
C ILE A 581 14.98 28.12 -3.69
N THR A 582 13.72 28.35 -3.32
CA THR A 582 13.07 29.67 -3.40
C THR A 582 12.69 30.16 -2.01
N ASN A 583 13.05 31.39 -1.71
CA ASN A 583 12.69 32.06 -0.46
C ASN A 583 11.43 32.92 -0.68
N THR A 584 10.24 32.41 -0.38
CA THR A 584 8.98 33.17 -0.50
C THR A 584 8.73 34.13 0.67
N GLY A 585 9.64 34.14 1.65
CA GLY A 585 9.52 34.89 2.89
C GLY A 585 9.84 36.37 2.79
N SER A 586 9.60 37.08 3.90
CA SER A 586 9.77 38.54 3.96
C SER A 586 11.21 39.03 4.14
N LYS A 587 12.14 38.13 4.52
CA LYS A 587 13.53 38.42 4.90
C LYS A 587 14.51 37.52 4.14
N PRO A 588 15.79 37.91 3.98
CA PRO A 588 16.82 37.01 3.44
C PRO A 588 17.03 35.79 4.36
N VAL A 589 17.22 34.62 3.76
CA VAL A 589 17.44 33.35 4.48
C VAL A 589 18.76 32.72 4.04
N THR A 590 19.54 32.25 5.00
CA THR A 590 20.80 31.51 4.76
C THR A 590 20.56 30.01 4.91
N TYR A 591 21.01 29.26 3.92
CA TYR A 591 20.82 27.81 3.79
C TYR A 591 22.14 27.07 4.03
N THR A 592 22.08 25.97 4.79
CA THR A 592 23.17 24.99 5.00
C THR A 592 22.69 23.58 4.68
N PHE A 593 23.63 22.66 4.43
CA PHE A 593 23.36 21.32 3.92
C PHE A 593 24.08 20.26 4.76
N GLU A 594 23.39 19.17 5.08
CA GLU A 594 23.95 17.99 5.75
C GLU A 594 23.29 16.69 5.25
N GLN A 595 23.88 15.54 5.56
CA GLN A 595 23.28 14.22 5.33
C GLN A 595 22.61 13.74 6.63
N GLN A 596 21.40 13.18 6.54
CA GLN A 596 20.78 12.40 7.61
C GLN A 596 20.94 10.90 7.33
N GLU A 597 21.35 10.15 8.34
CA GLU A 597 21.60 8.69 8.30
C GLU A 597 20.28 7.91 8.14
N PHE A 598 20.14 7.14 7.07
CA PHE A 598 19.04 6.17 6.88
C PHE A 598 19.68 4.79 6.62
N GLY A 599 18.98 3.72 6.96
CA GLY A 599 19.45 2.36 6.75
C GLY A 599 19.55 1.97 5.26
N GLY A 600 20.41 0.98 4.99
CA GLY A 600 20.49 0.24 3.74
C GLY A 600 20.08 -1.22 3.93
N MET A 601 19.72 -1.88 2.84
CA MET A 601 19.12 -3.21 2.82
C MET A 601 19.87 -4.12 1.84
N ASN A 602 20.18 -5.34 2.25
CA ASN A 602 20.52 -6.40 1.31
C ASN A 602 19.19 -6.94 0.76
N THR A 603 18.94 -6.74 -0.53
CA THR A 603 17.63 -7.03 -1.14
C THR A 603 17.55 -8.42 -1.77
N VAL A 604 18.69 -9.09 -1.97
CA VAL A 604 18.76 -10.49 -2.40
C VAL A 604 19.33 -11.36 -1.28
N PHE A 605 18.63 -12.45 -0.99
CA PHE A 605 19.06 -13.51 -0.08
C PHE A 605 19.72 -14.65 -0.89
N THR A 606 20.96 -15.00 -0.52
CA THR A 606 21.87 -15.83 -1.33
C THR A 606 22.34 -17.12 -0.64
N ASP A 607 21.75 -17.50 0.50
CA ASP A 607 22.16 -18.69 1.27
C ASP A 607 21.77 -19.98 0.52
N PRO A 608 22.73 -20.79 0.03
CA PRO A 608 22.43 -21.96 -0.79
C PRO A 608 21.73 -23.10 -0.03
N ASP A 609 21.75 -23.08 1.32
CA ASP A 609 21.07 -24.10 2.13
C ASP A 609 19.57 -23.80 2.33
N VAL A 610 19.11 -22.60 1.92
CA VAL A 610 17.70 -22.18 1.97
C VAL A 610 17.03 -22.39 0.62
N TRP A 611 15.85 -23.01 0.61
CA TRP A 611 15.12 -23.31 -0.62
C TRP A 611 14.80 -22.04 -1.44
N GLY A 612 15.02 -22.15 -2.75
CA GLY A 612 14.70 -21.09 -3.71
C GLY A 612 15.71 -19.94 -3.78
N THR A 613 16.86 -20.01 -3.10
CA THR A 613 17.93 -19.01 -3.30
C THR A 613 18.66 -19.19 -4.65
N PRO A 614 19.27 -18.12 -5.21
CA PRO A 614 19.14 -16.73 -4.80
C PRO A 614 17.71 -16.22 -5.02
N LYS A 615 17.22 -15.35 -4.13
CA LYS A 615 15.87 -14.77 -4.17
C LYS A 615 15.86 -13.32 -3.72
N ILE A 616 14.85 -12.53 -4.10
CA ILE A 616 14.55 -11.31 -3.33
C ILE A 616 14.26 -11.73 -1.88
N ALA A 617 14.96 -11.08 -0.97
CA ALA A 617 14.85 -11.33 0.46
C ALA A 617 13.45 -10.93 0.96
N TRP A 618 12.86 -11.78 1.80
CA TRP A 618 11.57 -11.50 2.46
C TRP A 618 11.74 -10.36 3.49
N PHE A 619 10.64 -9.76 3.93
CA PHE A 619 10.68 -8.64 4.90
C PHE A 619 11.56 -8.94 6.11
N GLU A 620 11.40 -10.11 6.73
CA GLU A 620 12.13 -10.50 7.94
C GLU A 620 13.64 -10.67 7.68
N GLU A 621 14.01 -11.14 6.48
CA GLU A 621 15.40 -11.29 6.03
C GLU A 621 16.05 -9.93 5.72
N VAL A 622 15.28 -9.02 5.11
CA VAL A 622 15.70 -7.65 4.80
C VAL A 622 15.88 -6.83 6.08
N MET A 623 14.92 -6.94 7.00
CA MET A 623 14.83 -6.06 8.17
C MET A 623 15.78 -6.46 9.30
N ALA A 624 16.00 -7.76 9.53
CA ALA A 624 16.80 -8.27 10.65
C ALA A 624 18.33 -8.07 10.51
N ALA A 625 18.81 -7.53 9.38
CA ALA A 625 20.24 -7.35 9.08
C ALA A 625 20.57 -5.98 8.41
N PRO A 626 20.18 -4.85 9.02
CA PRO A 626 20.32 -3.53 8.41
C PRO A 626 21.79 -3.16 8.16
N GLN A 627 22.04 -2.47 7.05
CA GLN A 627 23.37 -2.02 6.64
C GLN A 627 23.53 -0.52 6.82
N LYS A 628 24.56 -0.06 7.53
CA LYS A 628 24.89 1.37 7.58
C LYS A 628 25.71 1.78 6.36
N VAL A 629 25.04 2.31 5.34
CA VAL A 629 25.69 2.69 4.07
C VAL A 629 25.83 4.22 3.95
N THR A 630 27.03 4.68 3.58
CA THR A 630 27.43 6.09 3.54
C THR A 630 27.98 6.48 2.17
N PRO A 631 27.13 6.80 1.18
CA PRO A 631 27.57 7.37 -0.09
C PRO A 631 28.17 8.77 0.11
N GLN A 632 29.21 9.10 -0.66
CA GLN A 632 29.88 10.39 -0.59
C GLN A 632 29.06 11.47 -1.33
N VAL A 633 28.84 12.61 -0.69
CA VAL A 633 28.11 13.75 -1.29
C VAL A 633 28.96 15.01 -1.22
N SER A 634 29.13 15.67 -2.36
CA SER A 634 29.67 17.04 -2.42
C SER A 634 28.51 18.04 -2.45
N PHE A 635 28.47 18.92 -1.46
CA PHE A 635 27.48 19.98 -1.32
C PHE A 635 27.82 21.23 -2.16
N PRO A 636 26.84 22.11 -2.46
CA PRO A 636 27.04 23.34 -3.24
C PRO A 636 27.90 24.42 -2.54
N GLY A 637 28.45 24.12 -1.37
CA GLY A 637 29.21 25.02 -0.51
C GLY A 637 28.91 24.75 0.97
N ARG A 638 29.52 25.54 1.88
CA ARG A 638 29.19 25.50 3.31
C ARG A 638 27.82 26.11 3.60
N SER A 639 27.53 27.23 2.96
CA SER A 639 26.23 27.92 3.05
C SER A 639 26.05 28.90 1.89
N PHE A 640 24.82 29.37 1.69
CA PHE A 640 24.57 30.60 0.92
C PHE A 640 23.26 31.28 1.35
N THR A 641 23.16 32.59 1.10
CA THR A 641 21.96 33.39 1.38
C THR A 641 21.15 33.62 0.09
N ILE A 642 19.82 33.53 0.19
CA ILE A 642 18.86 33.90 -0.86
C ILE A 642 18.05 35.10 -0.36
N GLN A 643 17.88 36.13 -1.19
CA GLN A 643 17.05 37.29 -0.83
C GLN A 643 15.56 36.92 -0.87
N ARG A 644 14.69 37.81 -0.37
CA ARG A 644 13.24 37.64 -0.46
C ARG A 644 12.78 37.52 -1.93
N GLY A 645 11.95 36.55 -2.25
CA GLY A 645 11.42 36.31 -3.59
C GLY A 645 12.42 35.72 -4.60
N ASP A 646 13.70 35.60 -4.26
CA ASP A 646 14.71 35.03 -5.15
C ASP A 646 14.70 33.50 -5.11
N THR A 647 15.14 32.89 -6.22
CA THR A 647 15.42 31.45 -6.35
C THR A 647 16.91 31.24 -6.58
N LYS A 648 17.50 30.19 -5.99
CA LYS A 648 18.87 29.79 -6.26
C LYS A 648 19.02 28.27 -6.37
N ARG A 649 19.72 27.84 -7.43
CA ARG A 649 20.06 26.44 -7.67
C ARG A 649 21.19 25.95 -6.77
N ALA A 650 20.89 24.96 -5.94
CA ALA A 650 21.86 24.10 -5.27
C ALA A 650 22.23 22.93 -6.20
N GLN A 651 23.52 22.59 -6.28
CA GLN A 651 24.02 21.44 -7.03
C GLN A 651 24.67 20.43 -6.08
N PHE A 652 24.37 19.15 -6.27
CA PHE A 652 24.86 18.03 -5.48
C PHE A 652 25.54 17.03 -6.41
N ASN A 653 26.65 16.45 -5.94
CA ASN A 653 27.44 15.47 -6.69
C ASN A 653 27.68 14.25 -5.81
N PHE A 654 27.15 13.11 -6.24
CA PHE A 654 27.18 11.84 -5.52
C PHE A 654 28.33 10.96 -6.01
N LYS A 655 28.79 10.06 -5.14
CA LYS A 655 29.49 8.84 -5.55
C LYS A 655 28.84 7.65 -4.88
N TYR A 656 28.87 6.52 -5.57
CA TYR A 656 28.46 5.24 -4.98
C TYR A 656 29.34 4.90 -3.76
N PRO A 657 28.83 4.10 -2.81
CA PRO A 657 29.51 3.78 -1.55
C PRO A 657 30.67 2.78 -1.72
N GLU A 658 31.74 3.22 -2.38
CA GLU A 658 33.01 2.49 -2.51
C GLU A 658 33.58 2.08 -1.14
N ASN A 659 34.25 0.92 -1.09
CA ASN A 659 35.05 0.42 0.04
C ASN A 659 34.28 0.17 1.36
N GLN A 660 32.98 -0.10 1.30
CA GLN A 660 32.13 -0.40 2.47
C GLN A 660 31.79 -1.90 2.63
N ASN A 661 32.58 -2.79 2.00
CA ASN A 661 32.40 -4.25 2.02
C ASN A 661 30.98 -4.74 1.65
N LEU A 662 30.31 -3.97 0.77
CA LEU A 662 29.02 -4.33 0.21
C LEU A 662 29.18 -5.48 -0.79
N ASP A 663 28.26 -6.44 -0.77
CA ASP A 663 28.23 -7.60 -1.64
C ASP A 663 27.24 -7.35 -2.81
N PRO A 664 27.71 -7.11 -4.05
CA PRO A 664 26.82 -6.80 -5.17
C PRO A 664 25.81 -7.91 -5.47
N ALA A 665 26.14 -9.19 -5.19
CA ALA A 665 25.23 -10.31 -5.38
C ALA A 665 24.00 -10.28 -4.43
N LYS A 666 24.05 -9.43 -3.39
CA LYS A 666 22.92 -9.16 -2.48
C LYS A 666 22.11 -7.93 -2.87
N LEU A 667 22.42 -7.31 -4.01
CA LEU A 667 21.83 -6.05 -4.52
C LEU A 667 21.62 -5.01 -3.39
N PRO A 668 22.69 -4.46 -2.78
CA PRO A 668 22.55 -3.64 -1.58
C PRO A 668 21.94 -2.27 -1.90
N LEU A 669 20.70 -2.07 -1.48
CA LEU A 669 19.93 -0.85 -1.69
C LEU A 669 20.26 0.14 -0.57
N TYR A 670 20.77 1.31 -0.92
CA TYR A 670 21.15 2.35 0.04
C TYR A 670 20.35 3.62 -0.17
N SER A 671 20.02 4.31 0.92
CA SER A 671 19.21 5.52 0.85
C SER A 671 19.48 6.43 2.04
N ARG A 672 19.23 7.73 1.88
CA ARG A 672 19.49 8.81 2.87
C ARG A 672 18.69 10.05 2.50
N LYS A 673 18.76 11.08 3.35
CA LYS A 673 18.13 12.39 3.12
C LYS A 673 19.17 13.50 3.18
N VAL A 674 19.20 14.38 2.18
CA VAL A 674 19.89 15.68 2.29
C VAL A 674 18.98 16.60 3.09
N VAL A 675 19.47 17.12 4.21
CA VAL A 675 18.72 18.05 5.05
C VAL A 675 19.20 19.47 4.76
N ILE A 676 18.27 20.32 4.35
CA ILE A 676 18.47 21.74 4.09
C ILE A 676 17.99 22.50 5.33
N LYS A 677 18.94 23.07 6.08
CA LYS A 677 18.69 23.88 7.28
C LYS A 677 18.71 25.35 6.92
N CYS A 678 17.80 26.12 7.52
CA CYS A 678 17.53 27.50 7.16
C CYS A 678 17.69 28.42 8.37
N SER A 679 18.24 29.62 8.19
CA SER A 679 18.49 30.58 9.29
C SER A 679 17.23 31.16 9.95
N ASN A 680 16.05 30.90 9.40
CA ASN A 680 14.73 31.20 9.98
C ASN A 680 14.20 30.05 10.87
N GLY A 681 14.92 28.94 10.99
CA GLY A 681 14.52 27.74 11.75
C GLY A 681 13.88 26.64 10.91
N GLU A 682 13.64 26.86 9.62
CA GLU A 682 13.07 25.84 8.73
C GLU A 682 14.07 24.72 8.46
N THR A 683 13.57 23.49 8.32
CA THR A 683 14.36 22.31 7.98
C THR A 683 13.58 21.41 7.02
N LEU A 684 14.09 21.27 5.79
CA LEU A 684 13.46 20.54 4.68
C LEU A 684 14.35 19.38 4.22
N GLY A 685 13.74 18.28 3.81
CA GLY A 685 14.45 17.06 3.41
C GLY A 685 14.32 16.74 1.92
N VAL A 686 15.44 16.37 1.29
CA VAL A 686 15.49 15.87 -0.10
C VAL A 686 15.93 14.40 -0.06
N PRO A 687 15.06 13.43 -0.42
CA PRO A 687 15.40 12.01 -0.37
C PRO A 687 16.34 11.64 -1.52
N TYR A 688 17.26 10.70 -1.27
CA TYR A 688 18.06 10.06 -2.31
C TYR A 688 18.26 8.57 -2.03
N LEU A 689 18.38 7.81 -3.11
CA LEU A 689 18.43 6.35 -3.10
C LEU A 689 19.27 5.87 -4.28
N GLY A 690 20.06 4.81 -4.08
CA GLY A 690 20.78 4.13 -5.14
C GLY A 690 20.99 2.66 -4.82
N LEU A 691 21.47 1.91 -5.81
CA LEU A 691 21.81 0.51 -5.66
C LEU A 691 23.32 0.32 -5.77
N ALA A 692 23.93 -0.43 -4.83
CA ALA A 692 25.36 -0.72 -4.81
C ALA A 692 25.71 -2.03 -5.55
N ALA A 693 25.11 -2.23 -6.72
CA ALA A 693 25.34 -3.33 -7.65
C ALA A 693 25.22 -2.82 -9.09
N ASP A 694 25.50 -3.66 -10.08
CA ASP A 694 25.23 -3.43 -11.51
C ASP A 694 24.06 -4.36 -11.89
N LEU A 695 22.88 -3.81 -12.21
CA LEU A 695 21.68 -4.63 -12.45
C LEU A 695 21.78 -5.46 -13.74
N HIS A 696 22.60 -5.03 -14.70
CA HIS A 696 22.83 -5.78 -15.94
C HIS A 696 23.66 -7.05 -15.69
N LYS A 697 24.64 -6.94 -14.77
CA LYS A 697 25.65 -7.96 -14.50
C LYS A 697 25.37 -8.84 -13.28
N ASP A 698 24.82 -8.27 -12.21
CA ASP A 698 24.75 -8.90 -10.88
C ASP A 698 23.39 -9.55 -10.58
N ILE A 699 22.37 -9.37 -11.44
CA ILE A 699 21.11 -10.15 -11.38
C ILE A 699 21.28 -11.52 -12.04
N GLY A 700 20.78 -12.57 -11.39
CA GLY A 700 20.74 -13.91 -11.96
C GLY A 700 19.64 -14.12 -13.01
N ILE A 701 19.92 -15.00 -13.97
CA ILE A 701 19.07 -15.34 -15.12
C ILE A 701 17.68 -15.85 -14.69
N ILE A 702 16.67 -15.64 -15.54
CA ILE A 702 15.40 -16.38 -15.50
C ILE A 702 15.69 -17.87 -15.29
N THR A 703 15.22 -18.44 -14.18
CA THR A 703 15.21 -19.90 -14.03
C THR A 703 13.99 -20.42 -14.76
N TYR A 704 14.16 -21.16 -15.85
CA TYR A 704 13.06 -21.79 -16.56
C TYR A 704 13.12 -23.31 -16.46
N GLN A 705 11.96 -23.95 -16.44
CA GLN A 705 11.81 -25.41 -16.52
C GLN A 705 10.74 -25.73 -17.57
N SER A 706 11.03 -26.73 -18.39
CA SER A 706 10.13 -27.26 -19.43
C SER A 706 10.11 -28.77 -19.36
N ARG A 707 9.02 -29.42 -19.78
CA ARG A 707 9.01 -30.88 -19.98
C ARG A 707 10.08 -31.29 -21.01
N ASP A 708 10.82 -32.36 -20.72
CA ASP A 708 11.79 -32.97 -21.66
C ASP A 708 11.09 -33.69 -22.82
N LYS A 709 10.38 -32.92 -23.66
CA LYS A 709 9.62 -33.42 -24.80
C LYS A 709 9.77 -32.47 -25.99
N ALA A 710 9.95 -33.05 -27.19
CA ALA A 710 10.19 -32.32 -28.44
C ALA A 710 9.04 -32.44 -29.46
N ASN A 711 7.93 -33.08 -29.07
CA ASN A 711 6.74 -33.30 -29.90
C ASN A 711 5.48 -33.24 -29.04
N PHE A 712 4.45 -32.53 -29.51
CA PHE A 712 3.22 -32.27 -28.75
C PHE A 712 2.03 -32.44 -29.68
N THR A 713 0.95 -33.07 -29.21
CA THR A 713 -0.30 -33.21 -29.97
C THR A 713 -1.28 -32.06 -29.73
N PHE A 714 -1.04 -31.23 -28.71
CA PHE A 714 -1.99 -30.24 -28.17
C PHE A 714 -3.30 -30.88 -27.67
N ASP A 715 -3.20 -32.09 -27.12
CA ASP A 715 -4.33 -32.79 -26.52
C ASP A 715 -4.63 -32.22 -25.12
N LEU A 716 -5.82 -31.66 -24.97
CA LEU A 716 -6.30 -31.02 -23.74
C LEU A 716 -7.17 -31.94 -22.87
N ASP A 717 -7.27 -33.23 -23.18
CA ASP A 717 -7.95 -34.18 -22.29
C ASP A 717 -7.31 -34.13 -20.87
N PRO A 718 -8.09 -34.03 -19.78
CA PRO A 718 -7.56 -33.95 -18.41
C PRO A 718 -6.65 -35.10 -17.98
N GLN A 719 -6.69 -36.25 -18.67
CA GLN A 719 -5.82 -37.40 -18.46
C GLN A 719 -4.57 -37.41 -19.35
N VAL A 720 -4.49 -36.54 -20.36
CA VAL A 720 -3.40 -36.51 -21.37
C VAL A 720 -2.53 -35.26 -21.22
N GLN A 721 -3.13 -34.07 -21.30
CA GLN A 721 -2.46 -32.77 -21.13
C GLN A 721 -1.12 -32.65 -21.90
N ASP A 722 -1.17 -32.80 -23.24
CA ASP A 722 0.03 -32.84 -24.09
C ASP A 722 0.30 -31.55 -24.89
N PHE A 723 0.85 -30.57 -24.20
CA PHE A 723 1.25 -29.28 -24.76
C PHE A 723 2.58 -28.77 -24.16
N PRO A 724 3.30 -27.86 -24.84
CA PRO A 724 4.43 -27.14 -24.26
C PRO A 724 3.99 -26.31 -23.06
N ASN A 725 4.65 -26.51 -21.92
CA ASN A 725 4.56 -25.65 -20.76
C ASN A 725 5.96 -25.16 -20.32
N LEU A 726 6.03 -23.90 -19.90
CA LEU A 726 7.22 -23.28 -19.33
C LEU A 726 6.87 -22.78 -17.94
N TYR A 727 7.53 -23.30 -16.90
CA TYR A 727 7.61 -22.62 -15.61
C TYR A 727 8.78 -21.65 -15.66
N THR A 728 8.58 -20.40 -15.27
CA THR A 728 9.63 -19.38 -15.28
C THR A 728 9.69 -18.63 -13.96
N ARG A 729 10.91 -18.26 -13.57
CA ARG A 729 11.17 -17.53 -12.33
C ARG A 729 12.17 -16.41 -12.57
N MET A 730 11.71 -15.17 -12.43
CA MET A 730 12.44 -13.93 -12.60
C MET A 730 12.88 -13.39 -11.23
N GLN A 731 14.20 -13.24 -11.05
CA GLN A 731 14.79 -12.71 -9.82
C GLN A 731 14.57 -11.19 -9.68
N TYR A 732 14.38 -10.51 -10.79
CA TYR A 732 14.05 -9.09 -10.89
C TYR A 732 13.04 -8.89 -12.02
N ALA A 733 12.28 -7.79 -11.99
CA ALA A 733 11.26 -7.52 -12.99
C ALA A 733 11.88 -7.26 -14.38
N THR A 734 11.19 -7.66 -15.45
CA THR A 734 11.62 -7.43 -16.84
C THR A 734 10.66 -6.52 -17.59
N ARG A 735 11.22 -5.74 -18.51
CA ARG A 735 10.46 -4.88 -19.42
C ARG A 735 9.71 -5.65 -20.49
N GLU A 736 10.24 -6.77 -20.95
CA GLU A 736 9.62 -7.57 -22.01
C GLU A 736 9.98 -9.05 -21.85
N LEU A 737 8.96 -9.91 -21.84
CA LEU A 737 9.07 -11.37 -21.84
C LEU A 737 8.49 -11.90 -23.16
N ARG A 738 9.29 -12.66 -23.90
CA ARG A 738 8.96 -13.18 -25.23
C ARG A 738 9.03 -14.70 -25.28
N TRP A 739 8.05 -15.30 -25.94
CA TRP A 739 8.11 -16.69 -26.44
C TRP A 739 7.81 -16.65 -27.93
N ASP A 740 8.86 -16.79 -28.74
CA ASP A 740 8.81 -16.60 -30.18
C ASP A 740 9.05 -17.92 -30.92
N ILE A 741 8.26 -18.18 -31.96
CA ILE A 741 8.31 -19.41 -32.76
C ILE A 741 8.98 -19.12 -34.11
N PHE A 742 9.94 -19.95 -34.48
CA PHE A 742 10.74 -19.85 -35.70
C PHE A 742 10.75 -21.15 -36.51
N GLU A 743 11.00 -21.02 -37.81
CA GLU A 743 11.20 -22.15 -38.73
C GLU A 743 12.37 -23.05 -38.29
N ALA A 744 12.32 -24.35 -38.63
CA ALA A 744 13.36 -25.32 -38.26
C ALA A 744 14.80 -24.93 -38.66
N THR A 745 14.96 -24.14 -39.73
CA THR A 745 16.24 -23.67 -40.27
C THR A 745 16.87 -22.53 -39.48
N TRP A 746 16.08 -21.76 -38.72
CA TRP A 746 16.52 -20.57 -37.98
C TRP A 746 17.63 -20.85 -36.97
N THR A 747 18.52 -19.88 -36.75
CA THR A 747 19.53 -19.90 -35.69
C THR A 747 19.53 -18.58 -34.92
N GLU A 748 20.07 -18.56 -33.69
CA GLU A 748 20.13 -17.34 -32.86
C GLU A 748 20.82 -16.16 -33.58
N ARG A 749 21.72 -16.43 -34.55
CA ARG A 749 22.37 -15.40 -35.37
C ARG A 749 21.47 -14.73 -36.39
N ASP A 750 20.34 -15.36 -36.72
CA ASP A 750 19.34 -14.84 -37.64
C ASP A 750 18.32 -13.94 -36.90
N TRP A 751 18.34 -13.92 -35.56
CA TRP A 751 17.40 -13.12 -34.76
C TRP A 751 17.47 -11.62 -35.09
N LYS A 752 16.31 -10.98 -35.14
CA LYS A 752 16.13 -9.55 -35.37
C LYS A 752 15.04 -9.01 -34.47
N TYR A 753 15.25 -7.78 -34.01
CA TYR A 753 14.32 -7.03 -33.19
C TYR A 753 13.96 -5.69 -33.86
N PRO A 754 12.67 -5.30 -33.92
CA PRO A 754 11.50 -6.13 -33.61
C PRO A 754 11.39 -7.32 -34.57
N SER A 755 10.60 -8.33 -34.19
CA SER A 755 10.42 -9.55 -34.99
C SER A 755 9.14 -9.47 -35.85
N ASP A 756 9.29 -9.38 -37.16
CA ASP A 756 8.19 -9.30 -38.14
C ASP A 756 7.85 -10.68 -38.73
N VAL A 757 6.56 -11.05 -38.78
CA VAL A 757 6.12 -12.36 -39.30
C VAL A 757 6.57 -12.57 -40.74
N GLY A 758 7.21 -13.71 -41.00
CA GLY A 758 7.78 -14.06 -42.31
C GLY A 758 9.17 -13.47 -42.59
N GLN A 759 9.70 -12.61 -41.71
CA GLN A 759 11.10 -12.17 -41.78
C GLN A 759 12.00 -13.04 -40.92
N ALA A 760 13.23 -13.30 -41.41
CA ALA A 760 14.25 -14.06 -40.68
C ALA A 760 13.77 -15.40 -40.08
N GLY A 761 12.81 -16.08 -40.74
CA GLY A 761 12.24 -17.34 -40.26
C GLY A 761 11.33 -17.23 -39.05
N PHE A 762 10.91 -16.02 -38.64
CA PHE A 762 9.93 -15.84 -37.57
C PHE A 762 8.51 -16.18 -38.04
N VAL A 763 7.86 -17.09 -37.32
CA VAL A 763 6.51 -17.61 -37.62
C VAL A 763 5.45 -16.81 -36.86
N GLY A 764 5.76 -16.41 -35.63
CA GLY A 764 4.89 -15.64 -34.75
C GLY A 764 5.23 -15.87 -33.27
N SER A 765 4.74 -15.00 -32.40
CA SER A 765 4.85 -15.21 -30.95
C SER A 765 3.78 -16.20 -30.46
N ALA A 766 4.11 -16.98 -29.43
CA ALA A 766 3.18 -17.89 -28.79
C ALA A 766 2.11 -17.13 -27.98
N THR A 767 1.08 -17.87 -27.55
CA THR A 767 0.17 -17.45 -26.48
C THR A 767 0.39 -18.31 -25.24
N SER A 768 -0.14 -17.85 -24.10
CA SER A 768 -0.37 -18.69 -22.92
C SER A 768 -1.84 -18.69 -22.56
N TRP A 769 -2.35 -19.81 -22.05
CA TRP A 769 -3.60 -19.81 -21.30
C TRP A 769 -3.51 -18.87 -20.08
N SER A 770 -4.55 -18.07 -19.87
CA SER A 770 -4.59 -16.99 -18.87
C SER A 770 -4.49 -17.49 -17.42
N LYS A 771 -5.05 -18.67 -17.16
CA LYS A 771 -5.19 -19.30 -15.84
C LYS A 771 -4.06 -20.30 -15.56
N ALA A 772 -3.01 -20.37 -16.38
CA ALA A 772 -1.94 -21.36 -16.27
C ALA A 772 -1.25 -21.41 -14.90
N SER A 773 -0.78 -20.27 -14.37
CA SER A 773 -0.13 -20.20 -13.06
C SER A 773 -1.03 -20.73 -11.94
N GLY A 774 -0.57 -21.79 -11.25
CA GLY A 774 -1.26 -22.40 -10.12
C GLY A 774 -2.33 -23.44 -10.49
N LYS A 775 -2.59 -23.71 -11.77
CA LYS A 775 -3.45 -24.81 -12.22
C LYS A 775 -2.63 -26.11 -12.35
N ALA A 776 -3.24 -27.25 -12.04
CA ALA A 776 -2.61 -28.56 -12.22
C ALA A 776 -2.84 -29.15 -13.63
N PHE A 777 -3.98 -28.82 -14.23
CA PHE A 777 -4.41 -29.19 -15.58
C PHE A 777 -5.49 -28.19 -16.05
N ILE A 778 -5.78 -28.17 -17.35
CA ILE A 778 -6.96 -27.52 -17.92
C ILE A 778 -8.05 -28.56 -18.14
N ASP A 779 -9.30 -28.22 -17.82
CA ASP A 779 -10.47 -29.04 -18.15
C ASP A 779 -11.37 -28.29 -19.16
N PRO A 780 -11.28 -28.62 -20.46
CA PRO A 780 -12.07 -27.95 -21.51
C PRO A 780 -13.61 -28.09 -21.39
N SER A 781 -14.12 -28.82 -20.39
CA SER A 781 -15.56 -28.85 -20.09
C SER A 781 -16.03 -27.69 -19.20
N VAL A 782 -15.10 -27.00 -18.53
CA VAL A 782 -15.38 -25.88 -17.60
C VAL A 782 -14.43 -24.69 -17.74
N ASP A 783 -13.22 -24.89 -18.28
CA ASP A 783 -12.23 -23.86 -18.58
C ASP A 783 -12.26 -23.56 -20.10
N ASP A 784 -12.31 -22.27 -20.49
CA ASP A 784 -12.13 -21.87 -21.89
C ASP A 784 -10.64 -21.94 -22.29
N PRO A 785 -10.22 -22.78 -23.26
CA PRO A 785 -8.85 -22.84 -23.75
C PRO A 785 -8.46 -21.66 -24.66
N GLU A 786 -9.42 -20.88 -25.16
CA GLU A 786 -9.18 -19.67 -25.96
C GLU A 786 -9.11 -18.40 -25.10
N ASP A 787 -9.17 -18.52 -23.77
CA ASP A 787 -8.85 -17.45 -22.81
C ASP A 787 -7.32 -17.26 -22.72
N LEU A 788 -6.78 -16.51 -23.67
CA LEU A 788 -5.35 -16.45 -23.99
C LEU A 788 -4.71 -15.07 -23.73
N ILE A 789 -3.52 -15.11 -23.14
CA ILE A 789 -2.56 -14.01 -23.08
C ILE A 789 -1.62 -14.13 -24.29
N THR A 790 -1.50 -13.06 -25.07
CA THR A 790 -0.55 -12.99 -26.20
C THR A 790 0.84 -12.57 -25.74
N LEU A 791 1.90 -13.18 -26.28
CA LEU A 791 3.26 -12.66 -26.14
C LEU A 791 3.62 -11.73 -27.33
N PRO A 792 4.57 -10.79 -27.17
CA PRO A 792 5.32 -10.50 -25.96
C PRO A 792 4.45 -9.86 -24.87
N THR A 793 4.79 -10.13 -23.60
CA THR A 793 4.21 -9.42 -22.46
C THR A 793 5.21 -8.40 -21.95
N ARG A 794 4.74 -7.18 -21.63
CA ARG A 794 5.58 -6.10 -21.09
C ARG A 794 5.36 -5.87 -19.61
N ASP A 795 6.36 -5.29 -18.96
CA ASP A 795 6.35 -4.91 -17.55
C ASP A 795 6.02 -6.07 -16.61
N VAL A 796 6.68 -7.21 -16.81
CA VAL A 796 6.44 -8.41 -16.02
C VAL A 796 7.17 -8.27 -14.68
N PRO A 797 6.45 -8.26 -13.53
CA PRO A 797 7.07 -8.07 -12.23
C PRO A 797 7.95 -9.26 -11.86
N ARG A 798 8.83 -9.06 -10.87
CA ARG A 798 9.60 -10.14 -10.24
C ARG A 798 8.68 -11.14 -9.54
N ASP A 799 9.16 -12.36 -9.36
CA ASP A 799 8.46 -13.36 -8.53
C ASP A 799 8.73 -13.17 -7.03
N ILE A 800 7.82 -13.69 -6.22
CA ILE A 800 7.99 -13.87 -4.77
C ILE A 800 8.18 -15.37 -4.52
N VAL A 801 9.35 -15.75 -3.99
CA VAL A 801 9.65 -17.16 -3.69
C VAL A 801 8.74 -17.67 -2.58
N GLY A 802 8.24 -18.90 -2.75
CA GLY A 802 7.19 -19.49 -1.92
C GLY A 802 5.85 -19.55 -2.64
N LEU A 803 5.72 -18.82 -3.76
CA LEU A 803 4.51 -18.76 -4.60
C LEU A 803 4.80 -19.32 -6.00
N TYR A 804 3.73 -19.52 -6.78
CA TYR A 804 3.84 -19.89 -8.19
C TYR A 804 4.52 -18.76 -8.98
N GLY A 805 5.58 -19.10 -9.72
CA GLY A 805 6.13 -18.22 -10.73
C GLY A 805 5.22 -18.07 -11.95
N VAL A 806 5.70 -17.37 -12.97
CA VAL A 806 4.98 -17.24 -14.24
C VAL A 806 5.03 -18.58 -14.99
N GLU A 807 3.89 -19.26 -15.05
CA GLU A 807 3.68 -20.42 -15.91
C GLU A 807 3.05 -20.01 -17.23
N LEU A 808 3.62 -20.50 -18.33
CA LEU A 808 3.13 -20.27 -19.67
C LEU A 808 2.76 -21.61 -20.31
N TRP A 809 1.50 -21.80 -20.67
CA TRP A 809 0.97 -23.03 -21.27
C TRP A 809 0.48 -22.74 -22.69
N TRP A 810 1.17 -23.27 -23.70
CA TRP A 810 0.92 -22.91 -25.09
C TRP A 810 0.15 -24.00 -25.84
N PHE A 811 -1.09 -23.73 -26.21
CA PHE A 811 -1.95 -24.69 -26.94
C PHE A 811 -1.82 -24.62 -28.48
N GLY A 812 -0.70 -24.07 -28.98
CA GLY A 812 -0.41 -23.99 -30.41
C GLY A 812 -0.99 -22.76 -31.13
N ARG A 813 -1.79 -21.93 -30.43
CA ARG A 813 -2.28 -20.64 -30.91
C ARG A 813 -1.14 -19.61 -30.97
N LEU A 814 -1.01 -18.91 -32.08
CA LEU A 814 -0.07 -17.79 -32.23
C LEU A 814 -0.77 -16.47 -31.88
N ALA A 815 0.00 -15.46 -31.49
CA ALA A 815 -0.51 -14.15 -31.07
C ALA A 815 -1.29 -13.38 -32.16
N ASN A 816 -1.24 -13.84 -33.42
CA ASN A 816 -2.04 -13.36 -34.55
C ASN A 816 -3.34 -14.16 -34.76
N GLY A 817 -3.83 -14.86 -33.74
CA GLY A 817 -5.03 -15.71 -33.77
C GLY A 817 -4.89 -17.04 -34.53
N THR A 818 -3.85 -17.24 -35.35
CA THR A 818 -3.70 -18.45 -36.17
C THR A 818 -3.24 -19.66 -35.34
N GLN A 819 -3.72 -20.85 -35.68
CA GLN A 819 -3.20 -22.10 -35.11
C GLN A 819 -1.94 -22.52 -35.86
N ILE A 820 -0.90 -22.95 -35.13
CA ILE A 820 0.33 -23.43 -35.75
C ILE A 820 0.10 -24.70 -36.58
N SER A 821 0.67 -24.73 -37.78
CA SER A 821 0.66 -25.93 -38.63
C SER A 821 1.49 -27.07 -38.00
N PRO A 822 1.12 -28.35 -38.21
CA PRO A 822 1.99 -29.47 -37.84
C PRO A 822 3.34 -29.38 -38.57
N GLY A 823 4.45 -29.35 -37.81
CA GLY A 823 5.77 -29.12 -38.38
C GLY A 823 6.91 -29.25 -37.38
N LYS A 824 8.11 -28.87 -37.81
CA LYS A 824 9.29 -28.71 -36.96
C LYS A 824 9.59 -27.23 -36.82
N TYR A 825 9.75 -26.78 -35.58
CA TYR A 825 9.98 -25.39 -35.23
C TYR A 825 11.11 -25.28 -34.22
N LYS A 826 11.64 -24.07 -34.08
CA LYS A 826 12.49 -23.67 -32.95
C LYS A 826 11.70 -22.66 -32.12
N MET A 827 11.83 -22.78 -30.80
CA MET A 827 11.20 -21.85 -29.87
C MET A 827 12.32 -21.07 -29.19
N ARG A 828 12.19 -19.75 -29.17
CA ARG A 828 13.08 -18.86 -28.43
C ARG A 828 12.30 -18.31 -27.25
N PHE A 829 12.83 -18.49 -26.05
CA PHE A 829 12.31 -17.87 -24.84
C PHE A 829 13.33 -16.87 -24.32
N ALA A 830 12.90 -15.63 -24.05
CA ALA A 830 13.79 -14.56 -23.64
C ALA A 830 13.06 -13.52 -22.78
N ALA A 831 13.78 -12.92 -21.83
CA ALA A 831 13.38 -11.66 -21.22
C ALA A 831 14.43 -10.59 -21.52
N LEU A 832 14.00 -9.33 -21.58
CA LEU A 832 14.91 -8.19 -21.67
C LEU A 832 15.62 -7.99 -20.32
N VAL A 833 16.95 -7.81 -20.35
CA VAL A 833 17.73 -7.56 -19.14
C VAL A 833 17.38 -6.17 -18.59
N PRO A 834 17.24 -5.97 -17.27
CA PRO A 834 16.96 -4.66 -16.71
C PRO A 834 18.00 -3.61 -17.17
N PHE A 835 17.52 -2.40 -17.45
CA PHE A 835 18.31 -1.27 -17.95
C PHE A 835 18.93 -1.44 -19.37
N GLU A 836 18.54 -2.47 -20.13
CA GLU A 836 18.65 -2.44 -21.60
C GLU A 836 17.48 -1.68 -22.24
N GLY A 837 17.75 -0.98 -23.35
CA GLY A 837 16.80 -0.19 -24.13
C GLY A 837 17.33 0.17 -25.52
#